data_AF-A0A9P8K5R4-F1
#
_entry.id   AF-A0A9P8K5R4-F1
#
_cell.length_a   1.000
_cell.length_b   1.000
_cell.length_c   1.000
_cell.angle_alpha   90.00
_cell.angle_beta   90.00
_cell.angle_gamma   90.00
#
_symmetry.space_group_name_H-M   'P 1'
#
loop_
_entity.id
_entity.type
_entity.pdbx_description
1 polymer ?
#
loop_
_entity_poly.entity_id
_entity_poly.type
_entity_poly.pdbx_seq_one_letter_code
_entity_poly.pdbx_strand_id
1 'polypeptide(L)'
;MSSNIHDDNIAPGTVRLIDANGELNVKHSEGHGDIVLVPTPSEDPEDPLNWTKKRKLLQTACMVVYTVMMVFPSAAVYSVAKPISTSTGISITTINRGTGVMFLLYGWSTVFWQAVALQYGKRPIYLFSSAASVVVMAVAPMCRSSGTYLAIRILQGFFGGPVESLCEISMTDIWFAHERPLYIALYGVSLGASGKLAPVFSAFINSGMGWEWTLWWCAIGIGIAFVFCLLFMEETNYDRHTTQSSSSDSQAIFEGTGEPALSESEKNTAKDVVQVSDSSLSNDEKSSEDQHPPNVVAAELGYIAYPRKTYWQKLSVIDKRRPNRMLDIMWAPFKFFTFPVVVWAGFMYGLQGLVYPGILNATASVIYTNSYYHFSSDAVGFAYFAAVVGMILGSLWVTLLGPWLVIRLARRRGGISEPEDILWLFLASAVVVPFALILWGIIFGTATNTKPTVILVTGAWHKPYLYTGLLEGLRKISFPVIAPSLPSVGGTCDNFNDDVDIVRKAIADEVSQGHEIVMLMHSYGGLVGSAAVQGYSNQEVPRGGGVVHMIYMAAFALDVGLSLMDALNNIPLPWWQSANQKQWQAMDPNYVFYNDVDPQLAEACAGQLDLQAKGSFESKQTYAAWKYIDSTYIVCSRDNAIPKQTQIAMANQPGGRFTIEYLDSGHSPFLSVPYQTVEMVRKTVWEPGTR
;
A
#
# COMPACT_ATOMS: atom_id res chain seq x y z
N MET A 1 -31.25 48.81 5.70
CA MET A 1 -31.38 47.37 5.41
C MET A 1 -30.10 46.71 5.92
N SER A 2 -30.19 45.91 6.98
CA SER A 2 -29.03 45.23 7.57
C SER A 2 -28.57 44.11 6.64
N SER A 3 -27.39 44.24 6.06
CA SER A 3 -26.76 43.21 5.22
C SER A 3 -26.18 42.11 6.12
N ASN A 4 -27.01 41.10 6.40
CA ASN A 4 -26.53 39.90 7.07
C ASN A 4 -25.48 39.19 6.22
N ILE A 5 -24.38 38.77 6.85
CA ILE A 5 -23.29 37.99 6.25
C ILE A 5 -23.79 36.61 5.75
N HIS A 6 -24.94 36.18 6.26
CA HIS A 6 -25.69 35.00 5.84
C HIS A 6 -27.06 35.46 5.35
N ASP A 7 -27.26 35.43 4.04
CA ASP A 7 -28.58 35.58 3.44
C ASP A 7 -29.16 34.16 3.33
N ASP A 8 -30.26 33.89 4.05
CA ASP A 8 -30.81 32.53 4.26
C ASP A 8 -31.29 31.85 2.95
N ASN A 9 -31.29 32.58 1.84
CA ASN A 9 -31.62 32.10 0.49
C ASN A 9 -30.41 31.65 -0.34
N ILE A 10 -29.20 31.67 0.21
CA ILE A 10 -27.97 31.32 -0.53
C ILE A 10 -27.52 29.89 -0.17
N ALA A 11 -26.95 29.18 -1.16
CA ALA A 11 -26.40 27.84 -0.97
C ALA A 11 -25.46 27.78 0.26
N PRO A 12 -25.57 26.74 1.12
CA PRO A 12 -24.72 26.58 2.30
C PRO A 12 -23.23 26.61 1.94
N GLY A 13 -22.45 27.45 2.63
CA GLY A 13 -21.01 27.61 2.40
C GLY A 13 -20.63 28.79 1.51
N THR A 14 -21.60 29.48 0.88
CA THR A 14 -21.34 30.75 0.20
C THR A 14 -21.01 31.84 1.20
N VAL A 15 -19.90 32.53 0.98
CA VAL A 15 -19.41 33.58 1.88
C VAL A 15 -19.05 34.82 1.07
N ARG A 16 -19.43 35.99 1.59
CA ARG A 16 -18.97 37.28 1.06
C ARG A 16 -17.53 37.51 1.52
N LEU A 17 -16.58 37.12 0.67
CA LEU A 17 -15.14 37.18 0.94
C LEU A 17 -14.53 38.56 0.66
N ILE A 18 -15.15 39.33 -0.24
CA ILE A 18 -14.67 40.67 -0.65
C ILE A 18 -15.76 41.71 -0.40
N ASP A 19 -15.43 42.74 0.38
CA ASP A 19 -16.22 43.94 0.56
C ASP A 19 -15.69 45.05 -0.36
N ALA A 20 -16.07 44.98 -1.64
CA ALA A 20 -15.62 45.94 -2.66
C ALA A 20 -16.17 47.36 -2.45
N ASN A 21 -17.21 47.53 -1.64
CA ASN A 21 -17.93 48.80 -1.47
C ASN A 21 -17.72 49.44 -0.07
N GLY A 22 -17.08 48.74 0.87
CA GLY A 22 -16.85 49.22 2.24
C GLY A 22 -18.13 49.37 3.07
N GLU A 23 -19.18 48.62 2.74
CA GLU A 23 -20.51 48.75 3.35
C GLU A 23 -20.68 47.88 4.62
N LEU A 24 -19.73 46.99 4.93
CA LEU A 24 -19.82 46.06 6.04
C LEU A 24 -19.01 46.53 7.26
N ASN A 25 -19.68 46.64 8.42
CA ASN A 25 -19.04 46.85 9.73
C ASN A 25 -18.44 45.53 10.28
N VAL A 26 -17.42 45.01 9.62
CA VAL A 26 -16.74 43.74 9.97
C VAL A 26 -15.23 43.97 10.04
N LYS A 27 -14.48 43.10 10.74
CA LYS A 27 -13.02 43.20 10.77
C LYS A 27 -12.44 42.75 9.42
N HIS A 28 -11.62 43.60 8.79
CA HIS A 28 -10.90 43.32 7.54
C HIS A 28 -9.45 42.88 7.81
N SER A 29 -8.82 42.25 6.82
CA SER A 29 -7.42 41.81 6.91
C SER A 29 -6.44 42.99 6.92
N GLU A 30 -5.44 42.98 7.81
CA GLU A 30 -4.45 44.06 8.00
C GLU A 30 -3.55 44.37 6.77
N GLY A 31 -3.61 43.56 5.70
CA GLY A 31 -2.88 43.78 4.45
C GLY A 31 -3.74 43.94 3.18
N HIS A 32 -5.03 43.61 3.26
CA HIS A 32 -5.99 43.66 2.16
C HIS A 32 -7.32 44.17 2.73
N GLY A 33 -7.48 45.50 2.75
CA GLY A 33 -8.63 46.17 3.37
C GLY A 33 -9.99 45.85 2.72
N ASP A 34 -10.00 45.16 1.60
CA ASP A 34 -11.20 44.66 0.90
C ASP A 34 -11.61 43.24 1.33
N ILE A 35 -10.79 42.49 2.10
CA ILE A 35 -11.07 41.09 2.47
C ILE A 35 -11.70 41.02 3.88
N VAL A 36 -12.87 40.39 3.97
CA VAL A 36 -13.61 40.18 5.23
C VAL A 36 -13.07 38.97 5.99
N LEU A 37 -12.82 39.11 7.30
CA LEU A 37 -12.41 38.00 8.16
C LEU A 37 -13.59 37.10 8.51
N VAL A 38 -13.55 35.85 8.05
CA VAL A 38 -14.57 34.84 8.31
C VAL A 38 -13.91 33.59 8.91
N PRO A 39 -14.37 33.07 10.06
CA PRO A 39 -15.37 33.62 10.99
C PRO A 39 -14.91 34.95 11.60
N THR A 40 -15.87 35.76 12.05
CA THR A 40 -15.59 36.97 12.83
C THR A 40 -14.91 36.58 14.15
N PRO A 41 -13.70 37.08 14.43
CA PRO A 41 -12.98 36.72 15.66
C PRO A 41 -13.66 37.33 16.89
N SER A 42 -13.60 36.63 18.03
CA SER A 42 -14.03 37.17 19.32
C SER A 42 -13.15 38.34 19.78
N GLU A 43 -13.57 39.07 20.81
CA GLU A 43 -12.72 40.05 21.50
C GLU A 43 -11.77 39.40 22.53
N ASP A 44 -11.90 38.09 22.80
CA ASP A 44 -11.01 37.34 23.70
C ASP A 44 -9.63 37.10 23.04
N PRO A 45 -8.50 37.55 23.66
CA PRO A 45 -7.15 37.25 23.19
C PRO A 45 -6.76 35.76 23.15
N GLU A 46 -7.49 34.90 23.87
CA GLU A 46 -7.26 33.45 23.86
C GLU A 46 -8.11 32.70 22.81
N ASP A 47 -8.97 33.38 22.04
CA ASP A 47 -9.56 32.81 20.83
C ASP A 47 -8.44 32.37 19.87
N PRO A 48 -8.39 31.10 19.43
CA PRO A 48 -7.37 30.62 18.50
C PRO A 48 -7.26 31.42 17.19
N LEU A 49 -8.33 32.12 16.77
CA LEU A 49 -8.31 33.02 15.62
C LEU A 49 -7.51 34.31 15.88
N ASN A 50 -7.39 34.76 17.13
CA ASN A 50 -6.66 35.98 17.54
C ASN A 50 -5.18 35.73 17.87
N TRP A 51 -4.72 34.49 17.79
CA TRP A 51 -3.33 34.16 18.08
C TRP A 51 -2.35 34.86 17.11
N THR A 52 -1.16 35.18 17.61
CA THR A 52 -0.10 35.75 16.76
C THR A 52 0.31 34.75 15.67
N LYS A 53 0.75 35.25 14.51
CA LYS A 53 1.18 34.38 13.39
C LYS A 53 2.22 33.34 13.82
N LYS A 54 3.15 33.68 14.72
CA LYS A 54 4.14 32.74 15.27
C LYS A 54 3.51 31.60 16.08
N ARG A 55 2.51 31.90 16.92
CA ARG A 55 1.76 30.91 17.71
C ARG A 55 0.92 29.99 16.79
N LYS A 56 0.25 30.56 15.79
CA LYS A 56 -0.49 29.78 14.77
C LYS A 56 0.43 28.85 13.96
N LEU A 57 1.60 29.34 13.55
CA LEU A 57 2.59 28.54 12.83
C LEU A 57 3.19 27.43 13.71
N LEU A 58 3.46 27.68 14.99
CA LEU A 58 3.92 26.66 15.92
C LEU A 58 2.88 25.54 16.09
N GLN A 59 1.60 25.90 16.27
CA GLN A 59 0.52 24.93 16.36
C GLN A 59 0.38 24.13 15.05
N THR A 60 0.47 24.80 13.90
CA THR A 60 0.45 24.15 12.58
C THR A 60 1.62 23.17 12.42
N ALA A 61 2.82 23.55 12.88
CA ALA A 61 4.00 22.67 12.86
C ALA A 61 3.80 21.42 13.74
N CYS A 62 3.16 21.55 14.91
CA CYS A 62 2.81 20.42 15.76
C CYS A 62 1.88 19.44 15.03
N MET A 63 0.85 19.95 14.35
CA MET A 63 -0.06 19.11 13.56
C MET A 63 0.66 18.40 12.41
N VAL A 64 1.56 19.09 11.70
CA VAL A 64 2.36 18.51 10.61
C VAL A 64 3.28 17.40 11.14
N VAL A 65 4.02 17.65 12.22
CA VAL A 65 4.92 16.65 12.84
C VAL A 65 4.13 15.43 13.31
N TYR A 66 2.99 15.64 13.98
CA TYR A 66 2.09 14.56 14.38
C TYR A 66 1.61 13.76 13.15
N THR A 67 1.15 14.45 12.11
CA THR A 67 0.64 13.81 10.87
C THR A 67 1.71 12.94 10.22
N VAL A 68 2.90 13.50 9.98
CA VAL A 68 3.99 12.78 9.33
C VAL A 68 4.37 11.53 10.12
N MET A 69 4.56 11.66 11.43
CA MET A 69 5.04 10.55 12.26
C MET A 69 3.97 9.48 12.53
N MET A 70 2.69 9.83 12.54
CA MET A 70 1.58 8.88 12.69
C MET A 70 1.23 8.14 11.40
N VAL A 71 1.45 8.77 10.24
CA VAL A 71 1.12 8.19 8.92
C VAL A 71 2.26 7.33 8.41
N PHE A 72 3.52 7.66 8.73
CA PHE A 72 4.69 6.88 8.31
C PHE A 72 4.57 5.35 8.53
N PRO A 73 4.16 4.86 9.72
CA PRO A 73 4.10 3.43 10.00
C PRO A 73 2.98 2.71 9.25
N SER A 74 2.01 3.45 8.71
CA SER A 74 0.92 2.90 7.88
C SER A 74 1.44 2.44 6.51
N ALA A 75 2.51 3.09 6.01
CA ALA A 75 3.08 2.81 4.69
C ALA A 75 4.50 2.19 4.73
N ALA A 76 5.18 2.23 5.88
CA ALA A 76 6.52 1.67 6.04
C ALA A 76 6.65 0.19 5.62
N VAL A 77 5.58 -0.59 5.80
CA VAL A 77 5.60 -2.04 5.55
C VAL A 77 5.54 -2.41 4.06
N TYR A 78 5.14 -1.50 3.17
CA TYR A 78 4.99 -1.83 1.75
C TYR A 78 6.31 -2.21 1.07
N SER A 79 7.44 -1.58 1.41
CA SER A 79 8.74 -1.92 0.81
C SER A 79 9.44 -3.11 1.49
N VAL A 80 9.02 -3.48 2.70
CA VAL A 80 9.60 -4.60 3.47
C VAL A 80 8.65 -5.80 3.57
N ALA A 81 7.55 -5.81 2.82
CA ALA A 81 6.56 -6.89 2.84
C ALA A 81 7.16 -8.25 2.46
N LYS A 82 8.03 -8.30 1.44
CA LYS A 82 8.72 -9.54 1.03
C LYS A 82 9.71 -10.02 2.11
N PRO A 83 10.61 -9.19 2.66
CA PRO A 83 11.44 -9.56 3.81
C PRO A 83 10.66 -10.11 5.02
N ILE A 84 9.55 -9.45 5.39
CA ILE A 84 8.67 -9.91 6.49
C ILE A 84 8.11 -11.28 6.17
N SER A 85 7.59 -11.49 4.95
CA SER A 85 7.05 -12.78 4.50
C SER A 85 8.10 -13.89 4.58
N THR A 86 9.31 -13.64 4.09
CA THR A 86 10.42 -14.62 4.13
C THR A 86 10.84 -14.96 5.57
N SER A 87 10.86 -13.99 6.49
CA SER A 87 11.32 -14.19 7.88
C SER A 87 10.26 -14.80 8.80
N THR A 88 8.99 -14.45 8.59
CA THR A 88 7.87 -14.84 9.49
C THR A 88 7.00 -15.97 8.92
N GLY A 89 7.10 -16.26 7.62
CA GLY A 89 6.21 -17.19 6.92
C GLY A 89 4.79 -16.66 6.68
N ILE A 90 4.51 -15.39 7.04
CA ILE A 90 3.21 -14.76 6.80
C ILE A 90 3.09 -14.41 5.32
N SER A 91 2.02 -14.89 4.66
CA SER A 91 1.81 -14.61 3.24
C SER A 91 1.71 -13.10 2.95
N ILE A 92 2.20 -12.67 1.78
CA ILE A 92 2.10 -11.27 1.31
C ILE A 92 0.63 -10.84 1.22
N THR A 93 -0.26 -11.77 0.85
CA THR A 93 -1.72 -11.54 0.83
C THR A 93 -2.26 -11.20 2.21
N THR A 94 -1.78 -11.86 3.28
CA THR A 94 -2.17 -11.58 4.66
C THR A 94 -1.61 -10.25 5.13
N ILE A 95 -0.37 -9.92 4.76
CA ILE A 95 0.25 -8.63 5.05
C ILE A 95 -0.57 -7.49 4.44
N ASN A 96 -0.90 -7.59 3.15
CA ASN A 96 -1.74 -6.61 2.45
C ASN A 96 -3.15 -6.52 3.03
N ARG A 97 -3.76 -7.65 3.40
CA ARG A 97 -5.06 -7.68 4.09
C ARG A 97 -5.03 -6.94 5.42
N GLY A 98 -3.96 -7.11 6.20
CA GLY A 98 -3.78 -6.41 7.47
C GLY A 98 -3.74 -4.89 7.29
N THR A 99 -3.06 -4.40 6.25
CA THR A 99 -3.03 -2.98 5.91
C THR A 99 -4.42 -2.45 5.51
N GLY A 100 -5.19 -3.23 4.75
CA GLY A 100 -6.58 -2.88 4.43
C GLY A 100 -7.48 -2.75 5.67
N VAL A 101 -7.34 -3.67 6.63
CA VAL A 101 -8.08 -3.62 7.91
C VAL A 101 -7.66 -2.41 8.76
N MET A 102 -6.38 -2.05 8.75
CA MET A 102 -5.88 -0.85 9.43
C MET A 102 -6.55 0.42 8.88
N PHE A 103 -6.62 0.60 7.56
CA PHE A 103 -7.27 1.77 6.95
C PHE A 103 -8.80 1.78 7.16
N LEU A 104 -9.45 0.62 7.16
CA LEU A 104 -10.86 0.52 7.53
C LEU A 104 -11.09 1.07 8.94
N LEU A 105 -10.20 0.72 9.87
CA LEU A 105 -10.29 1.20 11.26
C LEU A 105 -9.81 2.64 11.44
N TYR A 106 -8.92 3.17 10.59
CA TYR A 106 -8.66 4.62 10.53
C TYR A 106 -9.98 5.35 10.33
N GLY A 107 -10.75 4.97 9.31
CA GLY A 107 -12.07 5.56 9.04
C GLY A 107 -13.05 5.40 10.21
N TRP A 108 -13.31 4.18 10.67
CA TRP A 108 -14.32 3.95 11.72
C TRP A 108 -13.95 4.54 13.08
N SER A 109 -12.66 4.60 13.41
CA SER A 109 -12.22 5.18 14.68
C SER A 109 -12.36 6.70 14.72
N THR A 110 -12.39 7.40 13.57
CA THR A 110 -12.67 8.85 13.55
C THR A 110 -14.02 9.19 14.17
N VAL A 111 -15.06 8.38 13.94
CA VAL A 111 -16.40 8.58 14.52
C VAL A 111 -16.33 8.65 16.04
N PHE A 112 -15.52 7.77 16.64
CA PHE A 112 -15.30 7.74 18.09
C PHE A 112 -14.39 8.89 18.54
N TRP A 113 -13.18 8.99 17.98
CA TRP A 113 -12.17 9.93 18.45
C TRP A 113 -12.54 11.40 18.24
N GLN A 114 -13.26 11.72 17.17
CA GLN A 114 -13.74 13.08 16.92
C GLN A 114 -14.74 13.51 18.00
N ALA A 115 -15.67 12.63 18.38
CA ALA A 115 -16.64 12.94 19.42
C ALA A 115 -15.97 13.13 20.80
N VAL A 116 -15.00 12.26 21.13
CA VAL A 116 -14.22 12.40 22.37
C VAL A 116 -13.40 13.70 22.34
N ALA A 117 -12.76 14.03 21.22
CA ALA A 117 -11.94 15.23 21.09
C ALA A 117 -12.76 16.53 21.22
N LEU A 118 -13.97 16.58 20.63
CA LEU A 118 -14.85 17.75 20.75
C LEU A 118 -15.47 17.87 22.16
N GLN A 119 -15.65 16.75 22.86
CA GLN A 119 -16.22 16.71 24.22
C GLN A 119 -15.22 17.03 25.32
N TYR A 120 -13.99 16.50 25.23
CA TYR A 120 -12.98 16.52 26.30
C TYR A 120 -11.71 17.31 25.97
N GLY A 121 -11.60 17.85 24.75
CA GLY A 121 -10.41 18.57 24.27
C GLY A 121 -9.68 17.79 23.19
N LYS A 122 -9.07 18.51 22.23
CA LYS A 122 -8.37 17.90 21.08
C LYS A 122 -6.95 17.50 21.44
N ARG A 123 -6.26 18.31 22.24
CA ARG A 123 -4.87 18.05 22.66
C ARG A 123 -4.69 16.71 23.41
N PRO A 124 -5.56 16.33 24.37
CA PRO A 124 -5.41 15.06 25.09
C PRO A 124 -5.53 13.85 24.16
N ILE A 125 -6.36 13.96 23.13
CA ILE A 125 -6.55 12.90 22.14
C ILE A 125 -5.33 12.75 21.24
N TYR A 126 -4.71 13.86 20.81
CA TYR A 126 -3.42 13.80 20.10
C TYR A 126 -2.33 13.10 20.92
N LEU A 127 -2.21 13.45 22.20
CA LEU A 127 -1.18 12.88 23.09
C LEU A 127 -1.47 11.41 23.40
N PHE A 128 -2.72 11.05 23.69
CA PHE A 128 -3.10 9.67 23.96
C PHE A 128 -2.93 8.77 22.73
N SER A 129 -3.40 9.22 21.57
CA SER A 129 -3.23 8.55 20.28
C SER A 129 -1.78 8.24 19.97
N SER A 130 -0.90 9.25 20.11
CA SER A 130 0.53 9.08 19.84
C SER A 130 1.20 8.16 20.87
N ALA A 131 0.93 8.32 22.16
CA ALA A 131 1.46 7.44 23.20
C ALA A 131 1.04 5.96 23.00
N ALA A 132 -0.23 5.72 22.71
CA ALA A 132 -0.73 4.38 22.41
C ALA A 132 -0.08 3.80 21.15
N SER A 133 0.10 4.62 20.11
CA SER A 133 0.73 4.21 18.85
C SER A 133 2.22 3.88 19.00
N VAL A 134 2.95 4.53 19.91
CA VAL A 134 4.33 4.13 20.28
C VAL A 134 4.36 2.70 20.79
N VAL A 135 3.45 2.34 21.71
CA VAL A 135 3.38 0.99 22.29
C VAL A 135 3.05 -0.04 21.21
N VAL A 136 2.07 0.25 20.34
CA VAL A 136 1.68 -0.66 19.26
C VAL A 136 2.84 -0.90 18.29
N MET A 137 3.57 0.16 17.91
CA MET A 137 4.72 0.03 17.00
C MET A 137 5.96 -0.58 17.65
N ALA A 138 6.15 -0.43 18.96
CA ALA A 138 7.21 -1.11 19.69
C ALA A 138 7.00 -2.65 19.72
N VAL A 139 5.75 -3.11 19.71
CA VAL A 139 5.43 -4.55 19.69
C VAL A 139 5.42 -5.14 18.27
N ALA A 140 5.24 -4.31 17.23
CA ALA A 140 5.16 -4.73 15.83
C ALA A 140 6.31 -5.63 15.33
N PRO A 141 7.60 -5.38 15.65
CA PRO A 141 8.73 -6.23 15.26
C PRO A 141 8.68 -7.64 15.84
N MET A 142 8.00 -7.84 16.97
CA MET A 142 7.94 -9.12 17.68
C MET A 142 6.90 -10.08 17.08
N CYS A 143 6.19 -9.65 16.05
CA CYS A 143 5.11 -10.41 15.45
C CYS A 143 5.62 -11.60 14.61
N ARG A 144 5.24 -12.83 14.99
CA ARG A 144 5.58 -14.06 14.27
C ARG A 144 4.37 -14.86 13.77
N SER A 145 3.15 -14.38 14.00
CA SER A 145 1.92 -15.06 13.57
C SER A 145 0.98 -14.11 12.80
N SER A 146 0.19 -14.66 11.89
CA SER A 146 -0.82 -13.90 11.14
C SER A 146 -1.84 -13.21 12.07
N GLY A 147 -2.23 -13.87 13.17
CA GLY A 147 -3.18 -13.31 14.14
C GLY A 147 -2.61 -12.12 14.90
N THR A 148 -1.37 -12.24 15.40
CA THR A 148 -0.69 -11.12 16.07
C THR A 148 -0.45 -9.95 15.12
N TYR A 149 -0.17 -10.23 13.84
CA TYR A 149 0.01 -9.18 12.83
C TYR A 149 -1.28 -8.38 12.63
N LEU A 150 -2.39 -9.09 12.46
CA LEU A 150 -3.69 -8.47 12.26
C LEU A 150 -4.12 -7.66 13.50
N ALA A 151 -3.86 -8.17 14.71
CA ALA A 151 -4.15 -7.45 15.95
C ALA A 151 -3.39 -6.11 16.04
N ILE A 152 -2.11 -6.11 15.69
CA ILE A 152 -1.28 -4.89 15.68
C ILE A 152 -1.81 -3.88 14.66
N ARG A 153 -2.24 -4.34 13.49
CA ARG A 153 -2.88 -3.50 12.47
C ARG A 153 -4.23 -2.93 12.90
N ILE A 154 -5.02 -3.71 13.63
CA ILE A 154 -6.28 -3.25 14.21
C ILE A 154 -6.03 -2.14 15.24
N LEU A 155 -5.09 -2.36 16.16
CA LEU A 155 -4.76 -1.38 17.20
C LEU A 155 -4.15 -0.11 16.62
N GLN A 156 -3.23 -0.25 15.65
CA GLN A 156 -2.69 0.88 14.92
C GLN A 156 -3.81 1.63 14.20
N GLY A 157 -4.74 0.90 13.57
CA GLY A 157 -5.92 1.43 12.91
C GLY A 157 -6.80 2.28 13.85
N PHE A 158 -7.07 1.75 15.02
CA PHE A 158 -7.92 2.41 16.00
C PHE A 158 -7.26 3.65 16.62
N PHE A 159 -6.01 3.55 17.08
CA PHE A 159 -5.33 4.68 17.72
C PHE A 159 -4.82 5.71 16.71
N GLY A 160 -4.54 5.31 15.46
CA GLY A 160 -4.08 6.21 14.41
C GLY A 160 -5.17 7.10 13.79
N GLY A 161 -6.45 6.71 13.92
CA GLY A 161 -7.57 7.42 13.30
C GLY A 161 -7.68 8.94 13.51
N PRO A 162 -7.31 9.53 14.67
CA PRO A 162 -7.38 10.98 14.85
C PRO A 162 -6.55 11.75 13.81
N VAL A 163 -5.54 11.14 13.18
CA VAL A 163 -4.75 11.80 12.14
C VAL A 163 -5.57 12.19 10.92
N GLU A 164 -6.61 11.42 10.58
CA GLU A 164 -7.41 11.61 9.35
C GLU A 164 -8.39 12.79 9.45
N SER A 165 -8.87 13.12 10.65
CA SER A 165 -9.95 14.11 10.83
C SER A 165 -9.59 15.25 11.78
N LEU A 166 -8.88 14.97 12.87
CA LEU A 166 -8.69 15.96 13.93
C LEU A 166 -7.76 17.10 13.49
N CYS A 167 -6.77 16.80 12.63
CA CYS A 167 -5.84 17.77 12.07
C CYS A 167 -6.56 18.83 11.25
N GLU A 168 -7.49 18.43 10.37
CA GLU A 168 -8.27 19.35 9.56
C GLU A 168 -9.13 20.28 10.42
N ILE A 169 -9.85 19.71 11.40
CA ILE A 169 -10.70 20.49 12.31
C ILE A 169 -9.84 21.50 13.08
N SER A 170 -8.70 21.07 13.62
CA SER A 170 -7.81 21.94 14.39
C SER A 170 -7.21 23.07 13.54
N MET A 171 -6.97 22.84 12.24
CA MET A 171 -6.54 23.90 11.32
C MET A 171 -7.63 24.93 11.05
N THR A 172 -8.89 24.51 10.98
CA THR A 172 -10.02 25.45 10.81
C THR A 172 -10.28 26.32 12.04
N ASP A 173 -9.84 25.90 13.23
CA ASP A 173 -9.97 26.68 14.46
C ASP A 173 -9.05 27.91 14.50
N ILE A 174 -7.86 27.83 13.89
CA ILE A 174 -6.78 28.83 14.01
C ILE A 174 -6.64 29.76 12.80
N TRP A 175 -7.00 29.32 11.59
CA TRP A 175 -6.85 30.09 10.35
C TRP A 175 -8.18 30.67 9.85
N PHE A 176 -8.14 31.84 9.21
CA PHE A 176 -9.32 32.48 8.60
C PHE A 176 -9.62 31.91 7.21
N ALA A 177 -10.87 32.05 6.72
CA ALA A 177 -11.34 31.46 5.46
C ALA A 177 -10.44 31.71 4.24
N HIS A 178 -9.84 32.90 4.11
CA HIS A 178 -8.95 33.23 3.01
C HIS A 178 -7.54 32.61 3.13
N GLU A 179 -7.09 32.28 4.35
CA GLU A 179 -5.79 31.64 4.63
C GLU A 179 -5.91 30.11 4.77
N ARG A 180 -7.09 29.61 5.17
CA ARG A 180 -7.38 28.18 5.42
C ARG A 180 -6.93 27.25 4.28
N PRO A 181 -7.19 27.52 2.99
CA PRO A 181 -6.83 26.61 1.91
C PRO A 181 -5.33 26.31 1.85
N LEU A 182 -4.47 27.30 2.14
CA LEU A 182 -3.02 27.13 2.13
C LEU A 182 -2.57 26.15 3.22
N TYR A 183 -3.09 26.30 4.44
CA TYR A 183 -2.66 25.49 5.58
C TYR A 183 -3.29 24.09 5.57
N ILE A 184 -4.52 23.95 5.10
CA ILE A 184 -5.13 22.64 4.82
C ILE A 184 -4.35 21.91 3.72
N ALA A 185 -3.90 22.63 2.67
CA ALA A 185 -3.03 22.04 1.65
C ALA A 185 -1.68 21.61 2.22
N LEU A 186 -1.08 22.38 3.15
CA LEU A 186 0.15 21.99 3.85
C LEU A 186 -0.03 20.69 4.65
N TYR A 187 -1.16 20.53 5.34
CA TYR A 187 -1.52 19.27 5.97
C TYR A 187 -1.69 18.14 4.95
N GLY A 188 -2.46 18.36 3.88
CA GLY A 188 -2.68 17.35 2.83
C GLY A 188 -1.39 16.89 2.17
N VAL A 189 -0.45 17.81 1.91
CA VAL A 189 0.92 17.51 1.44
C VAL A 189 1.65 16.64 2.46
N SER A 190 1.58 16.99 3.74
CA SER A 190 2.30 16.27 4.80
C SER A 190 1.76 14.84 4.97
N LEU A 191 0.43 14.69 4.91
CA LEU A 191 -0.28 13.40 4.93
C LEU A 191 0.12 12.54 3.73
N GLY A 192 0.04 13.08 2.51
CA GLY A 192 0.43 12.36 1.30
C GLY A 192 1.93 12.03 1.25
N ALA A 193 2.78 12.99 1.63
CA ALA A 193 4.24 12.88 1.51
C ALA A 193 4.77 11.78 2.41
N SER A 194 4.30 11.75 3.66
CA SER A 194 4.69 10.74 4.63
C SER A 194 4.33 9.33 4.15
N GLY A 195 3.14 9.14 3.58
CA GLY A 195 2.72 7.86 3.01
C GLY A 195 3.57 7.37 1.82
N LYS A 196 4.23 8.29 1.08
CA LYS A 196 5.09 7.97 -0.08
C LYS A 196 6.57 7.92 0.25
N LEU A 197 7.02 8.70 1.23
CA LEU A 197 8.39 8.67 1.74
C LEU A 197 8.65 7.47 2.64
N ALA A 198 7.64 6.98 3.37
CA ALA A 198 7.83 5.88 4.30
C ALA A 198 8.42 4.61 3.64
N PRO A 199 7.93 4.12 2.49
CA PRO A 199 8.56 3.00 1.80
C PRO A 199 10.03 3.24 1.42
N VAL A 200 10.41 4.47 1.06
CA VAL A 200 11.78 4.86 0.68
C VAL A 200 12.75 4.63 1.84
N PHE A 201 12.46 5.24 2.98
CA PHE A 201 13.27 5.10 4.19
C PHE A 201 13.27 3.66 4.71
N SER A 202 12.11 2.99 4.62
CA SER A 202 11.95 1.61 5.06
C SER A 202 12.80 0.63 4.27
N ALA A 203 12.98 0.86 2.95
CA ALA A 203 13.88 0.07 2.13
C ALA A 203 15.34 0.26 2.56
N PHE A 204 15.78 1.51 2.72
CA PHE A 204 17.14 1.84 3.15
C PHE A 204 17.50 1.26 4.53
N ILE A 205 16.58 1.39 5.49
CA ILE A 205 16.76 0.84 6.85
C ILE A 205 16.84 -0.68 6.78
N ASN A 206 15.98 -1.32 5.98
CA ASN A 206 15.98 -2.76 5.83
C ASN A 206 17.29 -3.30 5.26
N SER A 207 17.86 -2.63 4.26
CA SER A 207 19.13 -3.03 3.64
C SER A 207 20.32 -2.96 4.61
N GLY A 208 20.31 -2.03 5.58
CA GLY A 208 21.39 -1.88 6.57
C GLY A 208 21.17 -2.60 7.91
N MET A 209 19.93 -2.66 8.39
CA MET A 209 19.60 -3.06 9.77
C MET A 209 18.54 -4.16 9.85
N GLY A 210 17.92 -4.57 8.75
CA GLY A 210 16.82 -5.54 8.73
C GLY A 210 15.43 -4.90 8.89
N TRP A 211 14.39 -5.67 8.59
CA TRP A 211 13.01 -5.18 8.52
C TRP A 211 12.43 -4.83 9.90
N GLU A 212 12.91 -5.46 10.96
CA GLU A 212 12.47 -5.20 12.34
C GLU A 212 12.78 -3.76 12.74
N TRP A 213 13.95 -3.25 12.33
CA TRP A 213 14.39 -1.89 12.65
C TRP A 213 13.56 -0.81 11.94
N THR A 214 12.99 -1.11 10.78
CA THR A 214 12.04 -0.22 10.11
C THR A 214 10.86 0.12 11.03
N LEU A 215 10.34 -0.86 11.76
CA LEU A 215 9.21 -0.69 12.69
C LEU A 215 9.65 -0.03 14.01
N TRP A 216 10.85 -0.32 14.50
CA TRP A 216 11.42 0.39 15.66
C TRP A 216 11.61 1.88 15.39
N TRP A 217 12.11 2.25 14.22
CA TRP A 217 12.23 3.65 13.81
C TRP A 217 10.88 4.36 13.72
N CYS A 218 9.83 3.65 13.30
CA CYS A 218 8.47 4.17 13.34
C CYS A 218 8.03 4.49 14.78
N ALA A 219 8.29 3.59 15.74
CA ALA A 219 7.98 3.82 17.15
C ALA A 219 8.75 5.03 17.74
N ILE A 220 10.05 5.14 17.42
CA ILE A 220 10.89 6.28 17.83
C ILE A 220 10.36 7.60 17.25
N GLY A 221 10.01 7.62 15.96
CA GLY A 221 9.47 8.80 15.29
C GLY A 221 8.17 9.30 15.93
N ILE A 222 7.24 8.39 16.24
CA ILE A 222 6.01 8.74 16.99
C ILE A 222 6.36 9.26 18.38
N GLY A 223 7.34 8.65 19.07
CA GLY A 223 7.78 9.10 20.40
C GLY A 223 8.34 10.53 20.38
N ILE A 224 9.12 10.88 19.35
CA ILE A 224 9.62 12.25 19.15
C ILE A 224 8.44 13.21 18.91
N ALA A 225 7.47 12.83 18.07
CA ALA A 225 6.28 13.64 17.84
C ALA A 225 5.44 13.81 19.11
N PHE A 226 5.31 12.78 19.94
CA PHE A 226 4.64 12.84 21.24
C PHE A 226 5.30 13.88 22.15
N VAL A 227 6.63 13.82 22.33
CA VAL A 227 7.36 14.79 23.17
C VAL A 227 7.24 16.20 22.61
N PHE A 228 7.34 16.36 21.29
CA PHE A 228 7.19 17.66 20.64
C PHE A 228 5.79 18.25 20.85
N CYS A 229 4.73 17.46 20.64
CA CYS A 229 3.36 17.91 20.86
C CYS A 229 3.07 18.14 22.35
N LEU A 230 3.67 17.36 23.25
CA LEU A 230 3.52 17.54 24.70
C LEU A 230 4.00 18.92 25.15
N LEU A 231 5.12 19.40 24.59
CA LEU A 231 5.76 20.67 24.94
C LEU A 231 5.19 21.88 24.20
N PHE A 232 4.74 21.73 22.95
CA PHE A 232 4.42 22.88 22.09
C PHE A 232 2.97 22.95 21.61
N MET A 233 2.21 21.86 21.66
CA MET A 233 0.82 21.87 21.20
C MET A 233 -0.10 22.48 22.26
N GLU A 234 -0.89 23.47 21.86
CA GLU A 234 -1.91 24.10 22.68
C GLU A 234 -3.31 23.56 22.32
N GLU A 235 -4.28 23.72 23.22
CA GLU A 235 -5.68 23.35 22.96
C GLU A 235 -6.35 24.37 22.02
N THR A 236 -7.04 23.88 20.98
CA THR A 236 -7.72 24.73 19.98
C THR A 236 -9.24 24.70 20.12
N ASN A 237 -9.77 23.87 21.01
CA ASN A 237 -11.20 23.77 21.29
C ASN A 237 -11.70 25.03 22.00
N TYR A 238 -12.35 25.95 21.27
CA TYR A 238 -12.84 27.23 21.81
C TYR A 238 -14.34 27.43 21.55
N ASP A 239 -15.08 27.73 22.61
CA ASP A 239 -16.54 27.95 22.56
C ASP A 239 -16.83 29.42 22.19
N ARG A 240 -17.15 29.68 20.92
CA ARG A 240 -17.55 31.02 20.46
C ARG A 240 -19.03 31.23 20.74
N HIS A 241 -19.36 32.12 21.67
CA HIS A 241 -20.73 32.60 21.81
C HIS A 241 -21.00 33.62 20.69
N THR A 242 -21.85 33.26 19.73
CA THR A 242 -22.36 34.20 18.73
C THR A 242 -23.19 35.24 19.49
N THR A 243 -22.72 36.47 19.59
CA THR A 243 -23.56 37.60 19.99
C THR A 243 -24.56 37.84 18.86
N GLN A 244 -25.65 37.07 18.85
CA GLN A 244 -26.85 37.52 18.16
C GLN A 244 -27.25 38.82 18.85
N SER A 245 -27.27 39.90 18.10
CA SER A 245 -27.94 41.13 18.46
C SER A 245 -29.32 40.79 19.01
N SER A 246 -29.52 41.07 20.30
CA SER A 246 -30.78 40.95 21.03
C SER A 246 -31.94 41.52 20.23
N SER A 247 -32.77 40.65 19.65
CA SER A 247 -34.14 40.96 19.21
C SER A 247 -34.92 39.68 18.93
N SER A 248 -35.13 38.83 19.93
CA SER A 248 -36.16 37.77 19.88
C SER A 248 -36.41 37.10 21.24
N ASP A 249 -36.40 37.86 22.34
CA ASP A 249 -36.95 37.39 23.61
C ASP A 249 -37.91 38.44 24.18
N SER A 250 -39.12 38.47 23.60
CA SER A 250 -40.30 39.09 24.21
C SER A 250 -41.55 38.52 23.53
N GLN A 251 -41.77 37.21 23.65
CA GLN A 251 -43.09 36.62 23.38
C GLN A 251 -43.24 35.24 24.02
N ALA A 252 -43.36 35.23 25.35
CA ALA A 252 -44.17 34.25 26.07
C ALA A 252 -44.34 34.73 27.53
N ILE A 253 -45.57 35.11 27.88
CA ILE A 253 -46.21 35.25 29.21
C ILE A 253 -47.08 36.53 29.20
N PHE A 254 -48.28 36.44 28.60
CA PHE A 254 -49.58 36.75 29.20
C PHE A 254 -50.68 36.76 28.13
N GLU A 255 -51.57 35.76 28.17
CA GLU A 255 -52.94 35.88 27.66
C GLU A 255 -53.76 36.73 28.63
N GLY A 256 -54.61 37.61 28.11
CA GLY A 256 -55.81 38.06 28.83
C GLY A 256 -56.02 39.58 28.96
N THR A 257 -56.98 40.06 28.15
CA THR A 257 -57.92 41.17 28.39
C THR A 257 -57.53 42.63 28.09
N GLY A 258 -58.27 43.22 27.12
CA GLY A 258 -58.91 44.55 27.24
C GLY A 258 -58.16 45.79 26.72
N GLU A 259 -58.58 46.31 25.56
CA GLU A 259 -58.46 47.73 25.15
C GLU A 259 -59.30 48.69 26.03
N PRO A 260 -59.24 50.04 25.91
CA PRO A 260 -58.20 50.96 25.39
C PRO A 260 -57.97 52.23 26.27
N ALA A 261 -57.07 53.14 25.80
CA ALA A 261 -57.14 54.63 25.88
C ALA A 261 -56.12 55.44 26.76
N LEU A 262 -55.35 56.28 26.03
CA LEU A 262 -55.06 57.73 26.18
C LEU A 262 -54.38 58.36 27.43
N SER A 263 -53.36 59.20 27.11
CA SER A 263 -52.86 60.43 27.82
C SER A 263 -52.12 60.23 29.15
N GLU A 264 -51.19 61.05 29.66
CA GLU A 264 -50.43 62.26 29.33
C GLU A 264 -49.46 62.47 30.52
N SER A 265 -48.32 63.16 30.34
CA SER A 265 -47.61 63.94 31.39
C SER A 265 -47.01 63.15 32.60
N GLU A 266 -45.94 63.49 33.30
CA GLU A 266 -44.88 64.51 33.25
C GLU A 266 -43.76 64.05 34.20
N LYS A 267 -42.55 64.56 33.94
CA LYS A 267 -41.42 64.86 34.84
C LYS A 267 -41.65 64.73 36.36
N ASN A 268 -40.69 64.12 37.08
CA ASN A 268 -39.71 64.85 37.92
C ASN A 268 -38.81 63.92 38.77
N THR A 269 -37.51 64.08 38.54
CA THR A 269 -36.41 64.33 39.50
C THR A 269 -36.52 63.85 40.96
N ALA A 270 -35.59 62.93 41.30
CA ALA A 270 -34.68 62.87 42.46
C ALA A 270 -35.15 63.34 43.86
N LYS A 271 -34.98 62.45 44.86
CA LYS A 271 -34.05 62.63 46.00
C LYS A 271 -34.07 61.47 47.02
N ASP A 272 -32.86 61.05 47.34
CA ASP A 272 -32.29 60.80 48.68
C ASP A 272 -32.82 59.73 49.67
N VAL A 273 -31.91 58.78 49.93
CA VAL A 273 -31.26 58.50 51.24
C VAL A 273 -32.01 57.65 52.29
N VAL A 274 -31.47 56.41 52.43
CA VAL A 274 -31.07 55.67 53.65
C VAL A 274 -32.12 55.36 54.72
N GLN A 275 -32.31 54.06 54.99
CA GLN A 275 -32.09 53.52 56.35
C GLN A 275 -31.86 52.00 56.38
N VAL A 276 -30.85 51.64 57.17
CA VAL A 276 -30.35 50.31 57.53
C VAL A 276 -31.09 49.78 58.76
N SER A 277 -30.99 48.47 59.00
CA SER A 277 -31.31 47.66 60.20
C SER A 277 -32.65 46.91 60.11
N ASP A 278 -32.77 45.62 60.47
CA ASP A 278 -32.00 44.83 61.43
C ASP A 278 -32.31 43.31 61.30
N SER A 279 -31.36 42.47 61.78
CA SER A 279 -31.56 41.14 62.40
C SER A 279 -32.13 39.97 61.54
N SER A 280 -31.76 38.69 61.67
CA SER A 280 -30.84 37.94 62.54
C SER A 280 -30.71 36.49 62.01
N LEU A 281 -29.47 36.00 61.98
CA LEU A 281 -28.95 34.62 62.10
C LEU A 281 -29.92 33.42 62.18
N SER A 282 -29.66 32.40 61.33
CA SER A 282 -29.47 31.01 61.78
C SER A 282 -28.67 30.20 60.77
N ASN A 283 -27.53 29.68 61.22
CA ASN A 283 -26.61 28.78 60.52
C ASN A 283 -27.23 27.40 60.25
N ASP A 284 -26.92 26.83 59.08
CA ASP A 284 -26.58 25.42 58.97
C ASP A 284 -25.49 25.26 57.89
N GLU A 285 -24.33 24.75 58.32
CA GLU A 285 -23.15 24.49 57.52
C GLU A 285 -23.27 23.21 56.70
N LYS A 286 -22.80 23.21 55.45
CA LYS A 286 -21.72 22.29 54.98
C LYS A 286 -21.24 22.58 53.55
N SER A 287 -20.04 23.16 53.51
CA SER A 287 -18.92 22.86 52.61
C SER A 287 -19.15 22.82 51.08
N SER A 288 -18.80 23.91 50.42
CA SER A 288 -18.24 23.90 49.06
C SER A 288 -17.12 24.95 48.98
N GLU A 289 -15.87 24.49 49.12
CA GLU A 289 -14.65 25.29 49.01
C GLU A 289 -14.34 25.67 47.55
N ASP A 290 -13.77 26.88 47.43
CA ASP A 290 -13.01 27.46 46.32
C ASP A 290 -13.76 27.93 45.05
N GLN A 291 -14.57 28.98 45.23
CA GLN A 291 -14.66 30.05 44.23
C GLN A 291 -13.81 31.24 44.68
N HIS A 292 -12.66 31.45 44.02
CA HIS A 292 -12.02 32.77 44.05
C HIS A 292 -12.95 33.78 43.38
N PRO A 293 -13.33 34.88 44.04
CA PRO A 293 -14.14 35.92 43.41
C PRO A 293 -13.28 36.66 42.37
N PRO A 294 -13.84 37.05 41.20
CA PRO A 294 -13.16 37.98 40.32
C PRO A 294 -13.04 39.33 41.04
N ASN A 295 -11.88 39.97 40.92
CA ASN A 295 -11.66 41.35 41.40
C ASN A 295 -12.80 42.26 40.93
N VAL A 296 -13.61 42.71 41.89
CA VAL A 296 -14.83 43.54 41.73
C VAL A 296 -14.47 45.01 41.43
N VAL A 297 -13.51 45.27 40.53
CA VAL A 297 -13.15 46.65 40.15
C VAL A 297 -13.38 46.93 38.66
N ALA A 298 -13.65 45.91 37.84
CA ALA A 298 -13.85 46.09 36.39
C ALA A 298 -15.33 46.14 35.94
N ALA A 299 -16.29 45.93 36.85
CA ALA A 299 -17.71 45.82 36.48
C ALA A 299 -18.42 47.16 36.23
N GLU A 300 -17.83 48.31 36.61
CA GLU A 300 -18.50 49.62 36.46
C GLU A 300 -18.24 50.33 35.11
N LEU A 301 -17.36 49.80 34.24
CA LEU A 301 -16.97 50.47 32.99
C LEU A 301 -17.28 49.70 31.69
N GLY A 302 -17.99 48.57 31.77
CA GLY A 302 -18.37 47.81 30.56
C GLY A 302 -17.21 47.18 29.78
N TYR A 303 -15.98 47.23 30.30
CA TYR A 303 -14.84 46.52 29.72
C TYR A 303 -14.77 45.10 30.28
N ILE A 304 -15.05 44.11 29.44
CA ILE A 304 -14.78 42.70 29.75
C ILE A 304 -13.25 42.53 29.76
N ALA A 305 -12.66 42.42 30.95
CA ALA A 305 -11.23 42.13 31.11
C ALA A 305 -10.99 40.63 30.91
N TYR A 306 -10.40 40.24 29.79
CA TYR A 306 -10.05 38.84 29.50
C TYR A 306 -8.73 38.46 30.22
N PRO A 307 -8.75 37.50 31.17
CA PRO A 307 -7.53 37.05 31.84
C PRO A 307 -6.65 36.24 30.89
N ARG A 308 -5.39 36.66 30.69
CA ARG A 308 -4.42 35.93 29.86
C ARG A 308 -3.93 34.67 30.59
N LYS A 309 -3.95 33.52 29.91
CA LYS A 309 -3.44 32.26 30.47
C LYS A 309 -1.89 32.27 30.56
N THR A 310 -1.33 31.65 31.60
CA THR A 310 0.12 31.38 31.66
C THR A 310 0.52 30.26 30.69
N TYR A 311 1.81 30.14 30.35
CA TYR A 311 2.29 29.10 29.42
C TYR A 311 1.90 27.67 29.86
N TRP A 312 2.01 27.35 31.15
CA TRP A 312 1.60 26.05 31.68
C TRP A 312 0.08 25.85 31.70
N GLN A 313 -0.70 26.92 31.89
CA GLN A 313 -2.16 26.86 31.78
C GLN A 313 -2.63 26.70 30.32
N LYS A 314 -1.86 27.21 29.34
CA LYS A 314 -2.08 26.97 27.91
C LYS A 314 -1.80 25.53 27.49
N LEU A 315 -0.85 24.89 28.17
CA LEU A 315 -0.48 23.48 28.03
C LEU A 315 -1.25 22.55 28.99
N SER A 316 -2.41 22.96 29.51
CA SER A 316 -3.27 22.05 30.28
C SER A 316 -3.73 20.88 29.40
N VAL A 317 -3.71 19.66 29.95
CA VAL A 317 -4.27 18.45 29.33
C VAL A 317 -5.77 18.33 29.63
N ILE A 318 -6.31 19.13 30.55
CA ILE A 318 -7.73 19.08 30.89
C ILE A 318 -8.40 20.33 30.34
N ASP A 319 -9.39 20.13 29.48
CA ASP A 319 -10.26 21.18 28.92
C ASP A 319 -11.42 21.52 29.87
N LYS A 320 -12.15 22.60 29.59
CA LYS A 320 -13.34 23.00 30.34
C LYS A 320 -14.43 21.94 30.25
N ARG A 321 -15.18 21.72 31.34
CA ARG A 321 -16.28 20.75 31.38
C ARG A 321 -17.45 21.23 30.52
N ARG A 322 -17.84 20.44 29.52
CA ARG A 322 -18.99 20.70 28.63
C ARG A 322 -20.16 19.76 28.93
N PRO A 323 -21.42 20.12 28.59
CA PRO A 323 -22.53 19.18 28.65
C PRO A 323 -22.24 17.99 27.74
N ASN A 324 -22.57 16.77 28.17
CA ASN A 324 -22.25 15.56 27.42
C ASN A 324 -23.13 15.45 26.18
N ARG A 325 -22.56 15.73 25.00
CA ARG A 325 -23.20 15.60 23.69
C ARG A 325 -22.46 14.61 22.80
N MET A 326 -21.66 13.72 23.40
CA MET A 326 -20.78 12.81 22.67
C MET A 326 -21.57 11.93 21.67
N LEU A 327 -22.69 11.34 22.10
CA LEU A 327 -23.52 10.52 21.22
C LEU A 327 -24.15 11.31 20.07
N ASP A 328 -24.56 12.56 20.32
CA ASP A 328 -25.09 13.42 19.27
C ASP A 328 -24.03 13.74 18.22
N ILE A 329 -22.79 14.01 18.67
CA ILE A 329 -21.63 14.27 17.81
C ILE A 329 -21.25 13.01 17.03
N MET A 330 -21.25 11.84 17.66
CA MET A 330 -20.98 10.55 16.98
C MET A 330 -22.02 10.24 15.91
N TRP A 331 -23.29 10.61 16.13
CA TRP A 331 -24.37 10.36 15.19
C TRP A 331 -24.47 11.41 14.08
N ALA A 332 -23.90 12.61 14.28
CA ALA A 332 -24.00 13.72 13.35
C ALA A 332 -23.47 13.39 11.93
N PRO A 333 -22.29 12.75 11.73
CA PRO A 333 -21.82 12.36 10.41
C PRO A 333 -22.83 11.52 9.64
N PHE A 334 -23.49 10.55 10.29
CA PHE A 334 -24.49 9.68 9.64
C PHE A 334 -25.75 10.44 9.21
N LYS A 335 -26.11 11.53 9.89
CA LYS A 335 -27.17 12.43 9.38
C LYS A 335 -26.72 13.14 8.11
N PHE A 336 -25.44 13.53 8.01
CA PHE A 336 -24.94 14.19 6.80
C PHE A 336 -24.87 13.26 5.58
N PHE A 337 -24.96 11.92 5.74
CA PHE A 337 -25.10 10.99 4.62
C PHE A 337 -26.41 11.17 3.84
N THR A 338 -27.42 11.86 4.39
CA THR A 338 -28.63 12.20 3.62
C THR A 338 -28.36 13.23 2.53
N PHE A 339 -27.23 13.94 2.59
CA PHE A 339 -26.83 14.92 1.57
C PHE A 339 -25.93 14.24 0.53
N PRO A 340 -26.37 14.14 -0.74
CA PRO A 340 -25.60 13.47 -1.80
C PRO A 340 -24.20 14.06 -2.02
N VAL A 341 -24.07 15.38 -1.84
CA VAL A 341 -22.78 16.08 -1.98
C VAL A 341 -21.74 15.60 -0.96
N VAL A 342 -22.16 15.28 0.26
CA VAL A 342 -21.28 14.79 1.33
C VAL A 342 -20.84 13.36 1.03
N VAL A 343 -21.77 12.51 0.58
CA VAL A 343 -21.47 11.13 0.18
C VAL A 343 -20.51 11.11 -1.01
N TRP A 344 -20.72 11.99 -2.00
CA TRP A 344 -19.84 12.12 -3.15
C TRP A 344 -18.44 12.62 -2.77
N ALA A 345 -18.33 13.62 -1.90
CA ALA A 345 -17.05 14.12 -1.41
C ALA A 345 -16.27 13.03 -0.63
N GLY A 346 -16.95 12.29 0.24
CA GLY A 346 -16.37 11.15 0.96
C GLY A 346 -15.93 10.02 0.02
N PHE A 347 -16.75 9.69 -0.98
CA PHE A 347 -16.40 8.70 -2.00
C PHE A 347 -15.17 9.12 -2.81
N MET A 348 -15.12 10.38 -3.25
CA MET A 348 -13.98 10.94 -3.97
C MET A 348 -12.70 10.90 -3.13
N TYR A 349 -12.78 11.32 -1.86
CA TYR A 349 -11.66 11.27 -0.93
C TYR A 349 -11.17 9.83 -0.71
N GLY A 350 -12.07 8.88 -0.45
CA GLY A 350 -11.71 7.47 -0.28
C GLY A 350 -11.08 6.85 -1.52
N LEU A 351 -11.63 7.13 -2.70
CA LEU A 351 -11.13 6.59 -3.97
C LEU A 351 -9.73 7.15 -4.31
N GLN A 352 -9.56 8.47 -4.24
CA GLN A 352 -8.32 9.16 -4.61
C GLN A 352 -7.24 9.07 -3.53
N GLY A 353 -7.62 9.22 -2.26
CA GLY A 353 -6.70 9.29 -1.13
C GLY A 353 -6.25 7.92 -0.61
N LEU A 354 -7.11 6.89 -0.71
CA LEU A 354 -6.84 5.57 -0.12
C LEU A 354 -6.79 4.44 -1.15
N VAL A 355 -7.81 4.31 -2.02
CA VAL A 355 -7.89 3.16 -2.94
C VAL A 355 -6.78 3.18 -3.98
N TYR A 356 -6.62 4.27 -4.75
CA TYR A 356 -5.57 4.30 -5.80
C TYR A 356 -4.14 4.24 -5.24
N PRO A 357 -3.78 5.03 -4.22
CA PRO A 357 -2.49 4.90 -3.56
C PRO A 357 -2.28 3.52 -2.94
N GLY A 358 -3.35 2.91 -2.40
CA GLY A 358 -3.34 1.58 -1.83
C GLY A 358 -3.05 0.49 -2.87
N ILE A 359 -3.66 0.56 -4.06
CA ILE A 359 -3.36 -0.35 -5.17
C ILE A 359 -1.88 -0.25 -5.54
N LEU A 360 -1.39 0.97 -5.79
CA LEU A 360 0.01 1.19 -6.12
C LEU A 360 0.93 0.64 -5.03
N ASN A 361 0.66 0.94 -3.77
CA ASN A 361 1.48 0.51 -2.66
C ASN A 361 1.48 -1.02 -2.47
N ALA A 362 0.32 -1.66 -2.66
CA ALA A 362 0.17 -3.11 -2.52
C ALA A 362 0.80 -3.90 -3.67
N THR A 363 0.84 -3.34 -4.88
CA THR A 363 1.34 -4.04 -6.07
C THR A 363 2.77 -3.64 -6.46
N ALA A 364 3.25 -2.44 -6.11
CA ALA A 364 4.54 -1.93 -6.59
C ALA A 364 5.72 -2.82 -6.23
N SER A 365 5.79 -3.33 -4.99
CA SER A 365 6.86 -4.26 -4.61
C SER A 365 6.80 -5.52 -5.45
N VAL A 366 5.62 -6.13 -5.61
CA VAL A 366 5.47 -7.37 -6.39
C VAL A 366 5.86 -7.14 -7.85
N ILE A 367 5.34 -6.10 -8.49
CA ILE A 367 5.60 -5.77 -9.90
C ILE A 367 7.10 -5.51 -10.12
N TYR A 368 7.69 -4.60 -9.34
CA TYR A 368 9.05 -4.15 -9.60
C TYR A 368 10.09 -5.19 -9.20
N THR A 369 9.84 -5.98 -8.15
CA THR A 369 10.74 -7.11 -7.81
C THR A 369 10.50 -8.33 -8.69
N ASN A 370 9.49 -8.32 -9.57
CA ASN A 370 9.20 -9.46 -10.43
C ASN A 370 10.36 -9.70 -11.41
N SER A 371 10.34 -10.89 -12.01
CA SER A 371 11.27 -11.37 -13.02
C SER A 371 11.30 -10.59 -14.33
N TYR A 372 10.50 -9.54 -14.46
CA TYR A 372 10.56 -8.62 -15.59
C TYR A 372 11.40 -7.36 -15.29
N TYR A 373 11.21 -6.76 -14.12
CA TYR A 373 11.86 -5.48 -13.78
C TYR A 373 13.11 -5.64 -12.91
N HIS A 374 13.20 -6.70 -12.11
CA HIS A 374 14.38 -7.03 -11.29
C HIS A 374 14.85 -5.92 -10.33
N PHE A 375 13.93 -5.09 -9.83
CA PHE A 375 14.30 -4.05 -8.87
C PHE A 375 14.66 -4.69 -7.53
N SER A 376 15.80 -4.29 -6.97
CA SER A 376 16.11 -4.52 -5.55
C SER A 376 15.15 -3.73 -4.66
N SER A 377 15.05 -4.07 -3.38
CA SER A 377 14.23 -3.33 -2.41
C SER A 377 14.54 -1.82 -2.41
N ASP A 378 15.80 -1.44 -2.60
CA ASP A 378 16.24 -0.05 -2.70
C ASP A 378 15.71 0.62 -3.98
N ALA A 379 15.77 -0.08 -5.13
CA ALA A 379 15.23 0.42 -6.40
C ALA A 379 13.70 0.57 -6.35
N VAL A 380 12.99 -0.35 -5.68
CA VAL A 380 11.56 -0.20 -5.38
C VAL A 380 11.30 1.03 -4.52
N GLY A 381 12.11 1.25 -3.48
CA GLY A 381 12.08 2.47 -2.67
C GLY A 381 12.24 3.71 -3.55
N PHE A 382 13.24 3.75 -4.44
CA PHE A 382 13.47 4.88 -5.32
C PHE A 382 12.32 5.18 -6.28
N ALA A 383 11.58 4.16 -6.73
CA ALA A 383 10.39 4.36 -7.57
C ALA A 383 9.32 5.24 -6.88
N TYR A 384 9.24 5.24 -5.55
CA TYR A 384 8.30 6.10 -4.81
C TYR A 384 8.66 7.59 -4.84
N PHE A 385 9.90 7.99 -5.19
CA PHE A 385 10.24 9.41 -5.34
C PHE A 385 9.43 10.08 -6.45
N ALA A 386 9.10 9.35 -7.53
CA ALA A 386 8.23 9.88 -8.58
C ALA A 386 6.85 10.27 -8.04
N ALA A 387 6.30 9.48 -7.11
CA ALA A 387 5.04 9.78 -6.44
C ALA A 387 5.14 11.02 -5.54
N VAL A 388 6.28 11.21 -4.85
CA VAL A 388 6.54 12.41 -4.04
C VAL A 388 6.61 13.65 -4.92
N VAL A 389 7.33 13.60 -6.04
CA VAL A 389 7.43 14.71 -7.00
C VAL A 389 6.05 15.05 -7.57
N GLY A 390 5.30 14.05 -8.04
CA GLY A 390 3.95 14.26 -8.59
C GLY A 390 3.00 14.92 -7.57
N MET A 391 3.09 14.51 -6.30
CA MET A 391 2.30 15.10 -5.23
C MET A 391 2.72 16.54 -4.90
N ILE A 392 4.03 16.87 -4.89
CA ILE A 392 4.48 18.25 -4.70
C ILE A 392 3.96 19.14 -5.84
N LEU A 393 4.07 18.69 -7.09
CA LEU A 393 3.57 19.42 -8.25
C LEU A 393 2.05 19.63 -8.19
N GLY A 394 1.28 18.58 -7.86
CA GLY A 394 -0.17 18.68 -7.70
C GLY A 394 -0.57 19.62 -6.56
N SER A 395 0.21 19.64 -5.48
CA SER A 395 -0.07 20.52 -4.34
C SER A 395 0.27 21.98 -4.63
N LEU A 396 1.37 22.24 -5.34
CA LEU A 396 1.69 23.59 -5.83
C LEU A 396 0.63 24.08 -6.81
N TRP A 397 0.11 23.20 -7.68
CA TRP A 397 -1.00 23.53 -8.58
C TRP A 397 -2.23 24.03 -7.80
N VAL A 398 -2.69 23.27 -6.80
CA VAL A 398 -3.86 23.67 -5.99
C VAL A 398 -3.57 24.91 -5.16
N THR A 399 -2.39 25.00 -4.54
CA THR A 399 -2.03 26.08 -3.60
C THR A 399 -1.82 27.41 -4.31
N LEU A 400 -1.21 27.42 -5.49
CA LEU A 400 -0.91 28.66 -6.22
C LEU A 400 -2.09 29.12 -7.07
N LEU A 401 -2.74 28.21 -7.81
CA LEU A 401 -3.82 28.58 -8.73
C LEU A 401 -5.19 28.61 -8.07
N GLY A 402 -5.41 27.87 -7.00
CA GLY A 402 -6.71 27.81 -6.32
C GLY A 402 -7.16 29.16 -5.76
N PRO A 403 -6.38 29.80 -4.87
CA PRO A 403 -6.73 31.12 -4.34
C PRO A 403 -6.88 32.16 -5.46
N TRP A 404 -6.01 32.13 -6.46
CA TRP A 404 -6.10 33.03 -7.61
C TRP A 404 -7.41 32.85 -8.38
N LEU A 405 -7.83 31.60 -8.63
CA LEU A 405 -9.05 31.28 -9.37
C LEU A 405 -10.29 31.69 -8.58
N VAL A 406 -10.36 31.33 -7.30
CA VAL A 406 -11.50 31.66 -6.41
C VAL A 406 -11.65 33.17 -6.29
N ILE A 407 -10.57 33.91 -6.02
CA ILE A 407 -10.62 35.38 -5.93
C ILE A 407 -11.04 36.00 -7.27
N ARG A 408 -10.54 35.47 -8.40
CA ARG A 408 -10.89 35.97 -9.73
C ARG A 408 -12.36 35.75 -10.07
N LEU A 409 -12.92 34.59 -9.73
CA LEU A 409 -14.34 34.27 -9.94
C LEU A 409 -15.23 35.08 -8.98
N ALA A 410 -14.84 35.20 -7.72
CA ALA A 410 -15.55 36.02 -6.74
C ALA A 410 -15.60 37.50 -7.15
N ARG A 411 -14.49 38.06 -7.66
CA ARG A 411 -14.45 39.45 -8.20
C ARG A 411 -15.39 39.63 -9.40
N ARG A 412 -15.55 38.61 -10.25
CA ARG A 412 -16.51 38.66 -11.37
C ARG A 412 -17.96 38.64 -10.91
N ARG A 413 -18.25 38.13 -9.71
CA ARG A 413 -19.60 38.04 -9.11
C ARG A 413 -19.84 39.07 -7.99
N GLY A 414 -19.11 40.19 -8.01
CA GLY A 414 -19.32 41.27 -7.05
C GLY A 414 -18.89 40.94 -5.61
N GLY A 415 -17.94 40.03 -5.43
CA GLY A 415 -17.35 39.68 -4.13
C GLY A 415 -17.95 38.44 -3.44
N ILE A 416 -18.90 37.77 -4.08
CA ILE A 416 -19.51 36.52 -3.62
C ILE A 416 -18.65 35.35 -4.10
N SER A 417 -18.19 34.51 -3.17
CA SER A 417 -17.46 33.28 -3.48
C SER A 417 -18.36 32.07 -3.24
N GLU A 418 -18.50 31.23 -4.25
CA GLU A 418 -19.21 29.95 -4.14
C GLU A 418 -18.20 28.82 -3.84
N PRO A 419 -18.57 27.82 -3.02
CA PRO A 419 -17.74 26.65 -2.77
C PRO A 419 -17.32 25.90 -4.04
N GLU A 420 -18.15 25.92 -5.08
CA GLU A 420 -17.95 25.22 -6.35
C GLU A 420 -16.83 25.82 -7.21
N ASP A 421 -16.42 27.06 -6.95
CA ASP A 421 -15.38 27.74 -7.73
C ASP A 421 -14.03 26.99 -7.68
N ILE A 422 -13.77 26.25 -6.60
CA ILE A 422 -12.56 25.43 -6.45
C ILE A 422 -12.61 24.13 -7.27
N LEU A 423 -13.81 23.64 -7.61
CA LEU A 423 -13.99 22.37 -8.35
C LEU A 423 -13.45 22.44 -9.78
N TRP A 424 -13.32 23.63 -10.36
CA TRP A 424 -12.71 23.82 -11.67
C TRP A 424 -11.26 23.29 -11.73
N LEU A 425 -10.55 23.25 -10.60
CA LEU A 425 -9.20 22.66 -10.52
C LEU A 425 -9.21 21.14 -10.77
N PHE A 426 -10.34 20.46 -10.53
CA PHE A 426 -10.49 19.01 -10.76
C PHE A 426 -10.57 18.65 -12.24
N LEU A 427 -10.80 19.61 -13.15
CA LEU A 427 -10.86 19.33 -14.60
C LEU A 427 -9.55 18.72 -15.11
N ALA A 428 -8.41 19.16 -14.57
CA ALA A 428 -7.11 18.56 -14.87
C ALA A 428 -7.02 17.10 -14.38
N SER A 429 -7.51 16.82 -13.17
CA SER A 429 -7.56 15.47 -12.60
C SER A 429 -8.43 14.52 -13.41
N ALA A 430 -9.50 15.02 -14.03
CA ALA A 430 -10.39 14.22 -14.88
C ALA A 430 -9.68 13.60 -16.10
N VAL A 431 -8.57 14.20 -16.56
CA VAL A 431 -7.76 13.68 -17.67
C VAL A 431 -6.55 12.90 -17.16
N VAL A 432 -5.83 13.47 -16.19
CA VAL A 432 -4.55 12.92 -15.70
C VAL A 432 -4.74 11.61 -14.94
N VAL A 433 -5.78 11.50 -14.10
CA VAL A 433 -5.98 10.30 -13.26
C VAL A 433 -6.32 9.06 -14.09
N PRO A 434 -7.30 9.08 -15.02
CA PRO A 434 -7.56 7.90 -15.86
C PRO A 434 -6.35 7.47 -16.68
N PHE A 435 -5.61 8.44 -17.24
CA PHE A 435 -4.38 8.14 -17.99
C PHE A 435 -3.34 7.43 -17.12
N ALA A 436 -3.09 7.93 -15.90
CA ALA A 436 -2.16 7.32 -14.96
C ALA A 436 -2.59 5.90 -14.55
N LEU A 437 -3.89 5.66 -14.35
CA LEU A 437 -4.44 4.34 -14.03
C LEU A 437 -4.28 3.34 -15.17
N ILE A 438 -4.56 3.77 -16.40
CA ILE A 438 -4.36 2.94 -17.60
C ILE A 438 -2.87 2.58 -17.73
N LEU A 439 -1.98 3.55 -17.55
CA LEU A 439 -0.54 3.34 -17.61
C LEU A 439 -0.06 2.33 -16.56
N TRP A 440 -0.52 2.45 -15.30
CA TRP A 440 -0.21 1.49 -14.25
C TRP A 440 -0.73 0.09 -14.56
N GLY A 441 -1.96 0.00 -15.10
CA GLY A 441 -2.57 -1.27 -15.52
C GLY A 441 -1.80 -1.96 -16.65
N ILE A 442 -1.30 -1.21 -17.63
CA ILE A 442 -0.45 -1.74 -18.71
C ILE A 442 0.87 -2.27 -18.14
N ILE A 443 1.54 -1.50 -17.28
CA ILE A 443 2.80 -1.90 -16.61
C ILE A 443 2.60 -3.21 -15.82
N PHE A 444 1.52 -3.31 -15.05
CA PHE A 444 1.16 -4.53 -14.34
C PHE A 444 0.96 -5.70 -15.31
N GLY A 445 0.13 -5.50 -16.35
CA GLY A 445 -0.18 -6.53 -17.33
C GLY A 445 1.03 -7.02 -18.13
N THR A 446 2.01 -6.17 -18.41
CA THR A 446 3.26 -6.58 -19.08
C THR A 446 4.16 -7.36 -18.12
N ALA A 447 4.26 -6.94 -16.87
CA ALA A 447 5.15 -7.57 -15.89
C ALA A 447 4.66 -8.95 -15.43
N THR A 448 3.36 -9.21 -15.43
CA THR A 448 2.79 -10.49 -14.95
C THR A 448 2.50 -11.50 -16.06
N ASN A 449 2.72 -11.16 -17.34
CA ASN A 449 2.42 -12.06 -18.47
C ASN A 449 3.65 -12.59 -19.20
N THR A 450 4.87 -12.27 -18.75
CA THR A 450 6.09 -12.82 -19.35
C THR A 450 6.32 -14.24 -18.87
N LYS A 451 5.96 -15.21 -19.72
CA LYS A 451 6.21 -16.63 -19.47
C LYS A 451 7.70 -16.95 -19.62
N PRO A 452 8.25 -17.86 -18.80
CA PRO A 452 9.65 -18.26 -18.93
C PRO A 452 9.89 -18.99 -20.26
N THR A 453 11.10 -18.86 -20.79
CA THR A 453 11.56 -19.63 -21.95
C THR A 453 11.76 -21.08 -21.54
N VAL A 454 11.12 -22.01 -22.26
CA VAL A 454 11.34 -23.44 -22.07
C VAL A 454 12.49 -23.91 -22.96
N ILE A 455 13.58 -24.36 -22.35
CA ILE A 455 14.68 -25.01 -23.08
C ILE A 455 14.49 -26.52 -22.98
N LEU A 456 14.11 -27.15 -24.09
CA LEU A 456 13.99 -28.60 -24.21
C LEU A 456 15.36 -29.23 -24.50
N VAL A 457 15.79 -30.13 -23.62
CA VAL A 457 16.96 -30.99 -23.82
C VAL A 457 16.47 -32.39 -24.17
N THR A 458 16.72 -32.83 -25.39
CA THR A 458 16.19 -34.09 -25.94
C THR A 458 16.87 -35.32 -25.33
N GLY A 459 16.19 -36.47 -25.44
CA GLY A 459 16.75 -37.77 -25.10
C GLY A 459 17.76 -38.29 -26.12
N ALA A 460 18.46 -39.36 -25.77
CA ALA A 460 19.40 -40.05 -26.64
C ALA A 460 18.69 -40.61 -27.88
N TRP A 461 19.41 -40.73 -29.00
CA TRP A 461 18.89 -41.14 -30.32
C TRP A 461 17.83 -40.20 -30.95
N HIS A 462 17.31 -39.21 -30.21
CA HIS A 462 16.22 -38.34 -30.66
C HIS A 462 16.72 -36.93 -31.01
N LYS A 463 16.31 -36.44 -32.18
CA LYS A 463 16.50 -35.04 -32.59
C LYS A 463 15.29 -34.16 -32.24
N PRO A 464 15.44 -32.83 -32.14
CA PRO A 464 14.36 -31.91 -31.76
C PRO A 464 13.07 -32.03 -32.57
N TYR A 465 13.14 -32.37 -33.86
CA TYR A 465 11.95 -32.48 -34.71
C TYR A 465 11.00 -33.62 -34.30
N LEU A 466 11.48 -34.64 -33.57
CA LEU A 466 10.60 -35.69 -33.01
C LEU A 466 9.72 -35.16 -31.85
N TYR A 467 10.04 -33.98 -31.31
CA TYR A 467 9.27 -33.33 -30.24
C TYR A 467 8.32 -32.25 -30.76
N THR A 468 8.13 -32.14 -32.08
CA THR A 468 7.39 -31.03 -32.71
C THR A 468 6.00 -30.83 -32.10
N GLY A 469 5.25 -31.90 -31.81
CA GLY A 469 3.93 -31.81 -31.17
C GLY A 469 3.95 -31.11 -29.80
N LEU A 470 4.96 -31.38 -28.97
CA LEU A 470 5.15 -30.72 -27.69
C LEU A 470 5.61 -29.27 -27.87
N LEU A 471 6.59 -29.03 -28.75
CA LEU A 471 7.13 -27.69 -29.03
C LEU A 471 6.03 -26.75 -29.56
N GLU A 472 5.23 -27.21 -30.52
CA GLU A 472 4.09 -26.46 -31.04
C GLU A 472 2.98 -26.30 -30.02
N GLY A 473 2.72 -27.33 -29.21
CA GLY A 473 1.76 -27.26 -28.10
C GLY A 473 2.10 -26.15 -27.11
N LEU A 474 3.36 -26.08 -26.68
CA LEU A 474 3.87 -25.02 -25.79
C LEU A 474 3.85 -23.64 -26.47
N ARG A 475 4.19 -23.54 -27.75
CA ARG A 475 4.09 -22.27 -28.51
C ARG A 475 2.65 -21.79 -28.66
N LYS A 476 1.68 -22.70 -28.85
CA LYS A 476 0.24 -22.36 -28.93
C LYS A 476 -0.28 -21.74 -27.63
N ILE A 477 0.26 -22.15 -26.49
CA ILE A 477 -0.01 -21.52 -25.19
C ILE A 477 1.02 -20.43 -24.85
N SER A 478 1.68 -19.84 -25.86
CA SER A 478 2.56 -18.66 -25.77
C SER A 478 3.81 -18.82 -24.89
N PHE A 479 4.32 -20.03 -24.70
CA PHE A 479 5.66 -20.20 -24.15
C PHE A 479 6.70 -20.04 -25.27
N PRO A 480 7.75 -19.22 -25.07
CA PRO A 480 8.95 -19.29 -25.89
C PRO A 480 9.60 -20.67 -25.69
N VAL A 481 10.03 -21.32 -26.78
CA VAL A 481 10.64 -22.66 -26.69
C VAL A 481 11.86 -22.77 -27.58
N ILE A 482 12.96 -23.22 -26.99
CA ILE A 482 14.23 -23.50 -27.64
C ILE A 482 14.54 -24.98 -27.46
N ALA A 483 14.97 -25.66 -28.53
CA ALA A 483 15.34 -27.07 -28.49
C ALA A 483 16.66 -27.26 -29.25
N PRO A 484 17.82 -27.12 -28.57
CA PRO A 484 19.12 -27.32 -29.20
C PRO A 484 19.26 -28.76 -29.70
N SER A 485 19.89 -28.95 -30.86
CA SER A 485 20.23 -30.29 -31.34
C SER A 485 21.52 -30.75 -30.66
N LEU A 486 21.47 -31.89 -29.99
CA LEU A 486 22.61 -32.45 -29.27
C LEU A 486 23.64 -33.07 -30.25
N PRO A 487 24.91 -32.63 -30.27
CA PRO A 487 25.97 -33.19 -31.11
C PRO A 487 26.19 -34.71 -30.95
N SER A 488 25.85 -35.29 -29.81
CA SER A 488 25.96 -36.75 -29.59
C SER A 488 24.98 -37.59 -30.40
N VAL A 489 23.88 -37.01 -30.90
CA VAL A 489 22.87 -37.68 -31.72
C VAL A 489 23.23 -37.56 -33.21
N GLY A 490 23.68 -38.66 -33.79
CA GLY A 490 24.26 -38.76 -35.14
C GLY A 490 25.78 -38.54 -35.17
N GLY A 491 26.37 -38.08 -34.06
CA GLY A 491 27.80 -37.77 -33.94
C GLY A 491 28.63 -38.87 -33.27
N THR A 492 29.92 -38.59 -33.11
CA THR A 492 30.94 -39.54 -32.58
C THR A 492 31.75 -38.93 -31.44
N CYS A 493 31.13 -38.04 -30.64
CA CYS A 493 31.80 -37.36 -29.53
C CYS A 493 32.33 -38.35 -28.48
N ASP A 494 33.50 -38.00 -27.92
CA ASP A 494 34.19 -38.82 -26.93
C ASP A 494 33.63 -38.59 -25.50
N ASN A 495 32.84 -37.54 -25.30
CA ASN A 495 32.19 -37.21 -24.04
C ASN A 495 30.92 -36.36 -24.30
N PHE A 496 30.14 -36.13 -23.25
CA PHE A 496 28.92 -35.30 -23.31
C PHE A 496 29.14 -33.78 -23.29
N ASN A 497 30.38 -33.28 -23.18
CA ASN A 497 30.62 -31.85 -22.99
C ASN A 497 30.15 -31.02 -24.18
N ASP A 498 30.24 -31.55 -25.41
CA ASP A 498 29.72 -30.87 -26.60
C ASP A 498 28.20 -30.65 -26.51
N ASP A 499 27.47 -31.60 -25.92
CA ASP A 499 26.03 -31.46 -25.63
C ASP A 499 25.79 -30.45 -24.51
N VAL A 500 26.62 -30.47 -23.47
CA VAL A 500 26.53 -29.52 -22.36
C VAL A 500 26.77 -28.10 -22.86
N ASP A 501 27.77 -27.88 -23.71
CA ASP A 501 28.16 -26.57 -24.24
C ASP A 501 27.07 -25.98 -25.15
N ILE A 502 26.41 -26.78 -25.99
CA ILE A 502 25.33 -26.26 -26.85
C ILE A 502 24.10 -25.85 -26.02
N VAL A 503 23.75 -26.62 -24.98
CA VAL A 503 22.64 -26.28 -24.08
C VAL A 503 23.02 -25.07 -23.22
N ARG A 504 24.25 -25.03 -22.71
CA ARG A 504 24.79 -23.92 -21.91
C ARG A 504 24.83 -22.62 -22.72
N LYS A 505 25.14 -22.67 -24.01
CA LYS A 505 25.04 -21.52 -24.91
C LYS A 505 23.60 -21.01 -25.02
N ALA A 506 22.63 -21.90 -25.23
CA ALA A 506 21.22 -21.51 -25.28
C ALA A 506 20.74 -20.86 -23.97
N ILE A 507 21.19 -21.39 -22.82
CA ILE A 507 20.94 -20.78 -21.51
C ILE A 507 21.58 -19.39 -21.44
N ALA A 508 22.85 -19.25 -21.82
CA ALA A 508 23.58 -17.99 -21.76
C ALA A 508 22.95 -16.89 -22.65
N ASP A 509 22.47 -17.26 -23.84
CA ASP A 509 21.80 -16.34 -24.76
C ASP A 509 20.51 -15.76 -24.15
N GLU A 510 19.70 -16.60 -23.50
CA GLU A 510 18.47 -16.17 -22.80
C GLU A 510 18.77 -15.39 -21.52
N VAL A 511 19.77 -15.81 -20.74
CA VAL A 511 20.22 -15.08 -19.54
C VAL A 511 20.75 -13.70 -19.89
N SER A 512 21.44 -13.55 -21.03
CA SER A 512 21.94 -12.26 -21.48
C SER A 512 20.83 -11.25 -21.79
N GLN A 513 19.64 -11.76 -22.12
CA GLN A 513 18.41 -10.99 -22.36
C GLN A 513 17.59 -10.78 -21.08
N GLY A 514 18.01 -11.36 -19.95
CA GLY A 514 17.31 -11.29 -18.67
C GLY A 514 16.10 -12.23 -18.56
N HIS A 515 15.97 -13.22 -19.46
CA HIS A 515 14.81 -14.12 -19.45
C HIS A 515 14.92 -15.18 -18.34
N GLU A 516 13.78 -15.51 -17.75
CA GLU A 516 13.63 -16.72 -16.91
C GLU A 516 13.58 -17.96 -17.78
N ILE A 517 14.19 -19.03 -17.31
CA ILE A 517 14.34 -20.27 -18.06
C ILE A 517 13.78 -21.44 -17.26
N VAL A 518 13.00 -22.28 -17.91
CA VAL A 518 12.67 -23.63 -17.43
C VAL A 518 13.37 -24.66 -18.28
N MET A 519 14.14 -25.53 -17.64
CA MET A 519 14.75 -26.67 -18.29
C MET A 519 13.74 -27.80 -18.38
N LEU A 520 13.38 -28.23 -19.59
CA LEU A 520 12.58 -29.43 -19.82
C LEU A 520 13.50 -30.52 -20.37
N MET A 521 13.80 -31.53 -19.57
CA MET A 521 14.79 -32.54 -19.90
C MET A 521 14.12 -33.90 -20.03
N HIS A 522 14.38 -34.59 -21.14
CA HIS A 522 13.83 -35.91 -21.41
C HIS A 522 14.94 -36.97 -21.45
N SER A 523 14.75 -38.11 -20.77
CA SER A 523 15.68 -39.24 -20.83
C SER A 523 17.14 -38.84 -20.53
N TYR A 524 18.08 -39.14 -21.44
CA TYR A 524 19.48 -38.70 -21.40
C TYR A 524 19.66 -37.18 -21.20
N GLY A 525 18.72 -36.36 -21.70
CA GLY A 525 18.77 -34.91 -21.55
C GLY A 525 18.77 -34.44 -20.09
N GLY A 526 18.35 -35.29 -19.14
CA GLY A 526 18.48 -35.01 -17.70
C GLY A 526 19.93 -34.87 -17.24
N LEU A 527 20.86 -35.64 -17.83
CA LEU A 527 22.28 -35.54 -17.52
C LEU A 527 22.87 -34.24 -18.06
N VAL A 528 22.68 -34.00 -19.35
CA VAL A 528 23.18 -32.82 -20.08
C VAL A 528 22.61 -31.53 -19.48
N GLY A 529 21.30 -31.48 -19.28
CA GLY A 529 20.62 -30.32 -18.72
C GLY A 529 21.09 -30.03 -17.30
N SER A 530 21.24 -31.05 -16.46
CA SER A 530 21.78 -30.85 -15.10
C SER A 530 23.20 -30.29 -15.12
N ALA A 531 24.08 -30.74 -16.00
CA ALA A 531 25.43 -30.20 -16.12
C ALA A 531 25.43 -28.75 -16.64
N ALA A 532 24.60 -28.46 -17.65
CA ALA A 532 24.60 -27.18 -18.36
C ALA A 532 24.19 -25.98 -17.50
N VAL A 533 23.36 -26.19 -16.48
CA VAL A 533 22.81 -25.08 -15.66
C VAL A 533 23.76 -24.54 -14.58
N GLN A 534 24.93 -25.16 -14.36
CA GLN A 534 25.85 -24.74 -13.31
C GLN A 534 26.24 -23.25 -13.44
N GLY A 535 25.99 -22.42 -12.43
CA GLY A 535 26.27 -20.98 -12.47
C GLY A 535 25.25 -20.13 -13.24
N TYR A 536 24.11 -20.71 -13.64
CA TYR A 536 23.01 -20.04 -14.34
C TYR A 536 21.67 -20.12 -13.59
N SER A 537 21.66 -20.54 -12.32
CA SER A 537 20.42 -20.44 -11.52
C SER A 537 20.04 -18.98 -11.29
N ASN A 538 18.74 -18.72 -11.11
CA ASN A 538 18.26 -17.36 -10.81
C ASN A 538 18.82 -16.76 -9.51
N GLN A 539 19.43 -17.58 -8.64
CA GLN A 539 20.12 -17.12 -7.43
C GLN A 539 21.57 -16.70 -7.70
N GLU A 540 22.19 -17.25 -8.75
CA GLU A 540 23.59 -17.00 -9.12
C GLU A 540 23.73 -15.86 -10.13
N VAL A 541 22.68 -15.55 -10.91
CA VAL A 541 22.70 -14.53 -11.95
C VAL A 541 22.44 -13.13 -11.36
N PRO A 542 23.40 -12.18 -11.38
CA PRO A 542 23.26 -10.90 -10.70
C PRO A 542 22.29 -9.90 -11.36
N ARG A 543 21.99 -10.10 -12.65
CA ARG A 543 21.20 -9.15 -13.47
C ARG A 543 19.72 -9.55 -13.63
N GLY A 544 19.27 -10.58 -12.92
CA GLY A 544 17.94 -11.15 -13.13
C GLY A 544 17.88 -12.11 -14.32
N GLY A 545 16.83 -12.94 -14.37
CA GLY A 545 16.72 -14.08 -15.28
C GLY A 545 17.34 -15.35 -14.72
N GLY A 546 17.71 -16.29 -15.59
CA GLY A 546 18.32 -17.56 -15.18
C GLY A 546 17.33 -18.69 -15.03
N VAL A 547 17.86 -19.86 -14.69
CA VAL A 547 17.07 -21.09 -14.54
C VAL A 547 16.29 -21.03 -13.24
N VAL A 548 14.96 -21.03 -13.35
CA VAL A 548 14.03 -20.91 -12.22
C VAL A 548 13.42 -22.23 -11.81
N HIS A 549 13.36 -23.20 -12.71
CA HIS A 549 12.78 -24.53 -12.45
C HIS A 549 13.34 -25.57 -13.42
N MET A 550 13.36 -26.82 -12.99
CA MET A 550 13.80 -27.95 -13.82
C MET A 550 12.73 -29.03 -13.89
N ILE A 551 12.50 -29.59 -15.07
CA ILE A 551 11.54 -30.67 -15.30
C ILE A 551 12.28 -31.87 -15.86
N TYR A 552 12.28 -32.95 -15.10
CA TYR A 552 12.82 -34.25 -15.47
C TYR A 552 11.66 -35.13 -15.94
N MET A 553 11.49 -35.28 -17.24
CA MET A 553 10.44 -36.09 -17.86
C MET A 553 11.02 -37.43 -18.28
N ALA A 554 10.67 -38.50 -17.57
CA ALA A 554 11.27 -39.83 -17.78
C ALA A 554 12.81 -39.74 -17.96
N ALA A 555 13.48 -38.94 -17.11
CA ALA A 555 14.86 -38.49 -17.34
C ALA A 555 15.83 -38.97 -16.27
N PHE A 556 17.10 -39.12 -16.64
CA PHE A 556 18.14 -39.51 -15.68
C PHE A 556 18.50 -38.32 -14.77
N ALA A 557 18.45 -38.54 -13.46
CA ALA A 557 18.88 -37.58 -12.44
C ALA A 557 20.01 -38.19 -11.60
N LEU A 558 21.21 -38.27 -12.16
CA LEU A 558 22.36 -38.88 -11.47
C LEU A 558 23.09 -37.86 -10.58
N ASP A 559 23.80 -38.38 -9.58
CA ASP A 559 24.68 -37.59 -8.71
C ASP A 559 26.06 -37.35 -9.36
N VAL A 560 26.79 -36.36 -8.86
CA VAL A 560 28.11 -35.98 -9.36
C VAL A 560 29.07 -37.17 -9.30
N GLY A 561 29.82 -37.38 -10.38
CA GLY A 561 30.83 -38.44 -10.50
C GLY A 561 30.30 -39.77 -11.04
N LEU A 562 28.99 -39.92 -11.24
CA LEU A 562 28.39 -41.11 -11.87
C LEU A 562 28.10 -40.87 -13.36
N SER A 563 28.41 -41.85 -14.20
CA SER A 563 27.97 -41.90 -15.60
C SER A 563 26.72 -42.77 -15.76
N LEU A 564 26.10 -42.72 -16.95
CA LEU A 564 24.97 -43.60 -17.27
C LEU A 564 25.42 -45.08 -17.29
N MET A 565 26.63 -45.36 -17.77
CA MET A 565 27.21 -46.70 -17.73
C MET A 565 27.51 -47.16 -16.31
N ASP A 566 28.01 -46.27 -15.43
CA ASP A 566 28.23 -46.60 -14.01
C ASP A 566 26.92 -46.99 -13.32
N ALA A 567 25.83 -46.27 -13.59
CA ALA A 567 24.50 -46.58 -13.06
C ALA A 567 23.97 -47.95 -13.53
N LEU A 568 24.48 -48.46 -14.65
CA LEU A 568 24.16 -49.77 -15.20
C LEU A 568 25.24 -50.83 -14.88
N ASN A 569 26.13 -50.56 -13.92
CA ASN A 569 27.27 -51.44 -13.56
C ASN A 569 28.16 -51.81 -14.77
N ASN A 570 28.31 -50.88 -15.72
CA ASN A 570 29.02 -51.04 -16.98
C ASN A 570 28.48 -52.15 -17.89
N ILE A 571 27.23 -52.58 -17.69
CA ILE A 571 26.54 -53.56 -18.54
C ILE A 571 25.52 -52.82 -19.40
N PRO A 572 25.71 -52.71 -20.73
CA PRO A 572 24.74 -52.05 -21.59
C PRO A 572 23.40 -52.81 -21.59
N LEU A 573 22.30 -52.10 -21.76
CA LEU A 573 20.98 -52.72 -21.83
C LEU A 573 20.86 -53.63 -23.06
N PRO A 574 20.04 -54.69 -23.03
CA PRO A 574 19.93 -55.64 -24.15
C PRO A 574 19.54 -55.01 -25.49
N TRP A 575 18.86 -53.87 -25.44
CA TRP A 575 18.46 -53.10 -26.61
C TRP A 575 19.51 -52.09 -27.10
N TRP A 576 20.70 -52.04 -26.49
CA TRP A 576 21.82 -51.19 -26.93
C TRP A 576 22.79 -52.01 -27.77
N GLN A 577 22.67 -51.92 -29.09
CA GLN A 577 23.59 -52.60 -29.99
C GLN A 577 24.72 -51.66 -30.42
N SER A 578 25.96 -52.16 -30.42
CA SER A 578 27.07 -51.40 -31.00
C SER A 578 26.91 -51.32 -32.52
N ALA A 579 26.58 -50.14 -33.04
CA ALA A 579 26.57 -49.88 -34.48
C ALA A 579 28.00 -49.84 -35.03
N ASN A 580 28.91 -49.26 -34.26
CA ASN A 580 30.35 -49.22 -34.53
C ASN A 580 31.15 -49.03 -33.23
N GLN A 581 32.45 -48.76 -33.35
CA GLN A 581 33.33 -48.56 -32.19
C GLN A 581 32.91 -47.37 -31.32
N LYS A 582 32.29 -46.34 -31.89
CA LYS A 582 31.98 -45.08 -31.21
C LYS A 582 30.49 -44.80 -31.01
N GLN A 583 29.58 -45.62 -31.56
CA GLN A 583 28.14 -45.34 -31.53
C GLN A 583 27.27 -46.54 -31.15
N TRP A 584 26.19 -46.25 -30.44
CA TRP A 584 25.09 -47.14 -30.08
C TRP A 584 23.91 -46.98 -31.04
N GLN A 585 23.28 -48.09 -31.40
CA GLN A 585 21.99 -48.17 -32.05
C GLN A 585 20.95 -48.73 -31.06
N ALA A 586 19.78 -48.11 -31.02
CA ALA A 586 18.65 -48.62 -30.24
C ALA A 586 17.94 -49.73 -31.01
N MET A 587 17.76 -50.88 -30.35
CA MET A 587 17.03 -52.03 -30.88
C MET A 587 15.59 -52.03 -30.36
N ASP A 588 14.67 -52.48 -31.22
CA ASP A 588 13.24 -52.53 -30.92
C ASP A 588 12.68 -51.19 -30.37
N PRO A 589 12.89 -50.06 -31.08
CA PRO A 589 12.46 -48.74 -30.61
C PRO A 589 10.94 -48.64 -30.40
N ASN A 590 10.15 -49.44 -31.12
CA ASN A 590 8.70 -49.50 -30.94
C ASN A 590 8.33 -50.03 -29.55
N TYR A 591 9.01 -51.08 -29.07
CA TYR A 591 8.79 -51.60 -27.71
C TYR A 591 9.41 -50.70 -26.63
N VAL A 592 10.58 -50.11 -26.88
CA VAL A 592 11.32 -49.37 -25.86
C VAL A 592 10.81 -47.94 -25.69
N PHE A 593 10.64 -47.20 -26.79
CA PHE A 593 10.32 -45.78 -26.76
C PHE A 593 8.86 -45.45 -27.06
N TYR A 594 8.19 -46.29 -27.85
CA TYR A 594 6.90 -45.97 -28.46
C TYR A 594 5.80 -47.01 -28.17
N ASN A 595 5.91 -47.71 -27.04
CA ASN A 595 5.04 -48.85 -26.70
C ASN A 595 3.56 -48.48 -26.50
N ASP A 596 3.26 -47.20 -26.36
CA ASP A 596 1.92 -46.64 -26.20
C ASP A 596 1.58 -45.58 -27.26
N VAL A 597 2.37 -45.48 -28.32
CA VAL A 597 2.13 -44.61 -29.48
C VAL A 597 1.38 -45.41 -30.56
N ASP A 598 0.60 -44.72 -31.39
CA ASP A 598 -0.04 -45.35 -32.56
C ASP A 598 1.02 -46.09 -33.41
N PRO A 599 0.80 -47.36 -33.80
CA PRO A 599 1.83 -48.16 -34.47
C PRO A 599 2.38 -47.55 -35.77
N GLN A 600 1.58 -46.81 -36.55
CA GLN A 600 2.06 -46.18 -37.77
C GLN A 600 2.98 -45.01 -37.46
N LEU A 601 2.61 -44.20 -36.47
CA LEU A 601 3.44 -43.10 -36.00
C LEU A 601 4.72 -43.61 -35.32
N ALA A 602 4.61 -44.68 -34.52
CA ALA A 602 5.75 -45.32 -33.87
C ALA A 602 6.81 -45.78 -34.88
N GLU A 603 6.39 -46.48 -35.95
CA GLU A 603 7.30 -46.92 -37.01
C GLU A 603 7.95 -45.74 -37.74
N ALA A 604 7.17 -44.69 -38.04
CA ALA A 604 7.68 -43.48 -38.68
C ALA A 604 8.71 -42.74 -37.80
N CYS A 605 8.49 -42.67 -36.49
CA CYS A 605 9.42 -42.07 -35.54
C CYS A 605 10.66 -42.96 -35.30
N ALA A 606 10.49 -44.28 -35.24
CA ALA A 606 11.57 -45.25 -35.13
C ALA A 606 12.54 -45.16 -36.31
N GLY A 607 12.03 -45.03 -37.53
CA GLY A 607 12.85 -44.86 -38.74
C GLY A 607 13.63 -43.54 -38.81
N GLN A 608 13.35 -42.58 -37.93
CA GLN A 608 14.01 -41.28 -37.85
C GLN A 608 15.02 -41.19 -36.69
N LEU A 609 15.19 -42.25 -35.90
CA LEU A 609 16.20 -42.28 -34.86
C LEU A 609 17.61 -42.28 -35.46
N ASP A 610 18.50 -41.52 -34.83
CA ASP A 610 19.90 -41.45 -35.24
C ASP A 610 20.79 -42.26 -34.28
N LEU A 611 22.05 -42.49 -34.65
CA LEU A 611 23.00 -43.21 -33.78
C LEU A 611 23.43 -42.34 -32.58
N GLN A 612 23.63 -42.93 -31.40
CA GLN A 612 24.06 -42.20 -30.20
C GLN A 612 25.55 -42.42 -29.93
N ALA A 613 26.33 -41.36 -29.70
CA ALA A 613 27.75 -41.49 -29.35
C ALA A 613 27.96 -42.21 -28.01
N LYS A 614 28.85 -43.21 -27.95
CA LYS A 614 29.14 -44.00 -26.73
C LYS A 614 29.74 -43.15 -25.60
N GLY A 615 30.65 -42.24 -25.95
CA GLY A 615 31.31 -41.36 -24.98
C GLY A 615 30.34 -40.51 -24.16
N SER A 616 29.17 -40.20 -24.71
CA SER A 616 28.12 -39.49 -23.99
C SER A 616 27.56 -40.25 -22.78
N PHE A 617 27.56 -41.59 -22.82
CA PHE A 617 27.04 -42.45 -21.74
C PHE A 617 28.11 -42.82 -20.71
N GLU A 618 29.38 -42.75 -21.10
CA GLU A 618 30.55 -43.00 -20.25
C GLU A 618 30.99 -41.74 -19.48
N SER A 619 30.47 -40.57 -19.88
CA SER A 619 30.76 -39.30 -19.25
C SER A 619 30.19 -39.22 -17.84
N LYS A 620 31.02 -38.82 -16.89
CA LYS A 620 30.62 -38.65 -15.50
C LYS A 620 29.91 -37.32 -15.30
N GLN A 621 28.82 -37.36 -14.54
CA GLN A 621 28.05 -36.17 -14.22
C GLN A 621 28.90 -35.14 -13.47
N THR A 622 28.92 -33.91 -13.96
CA THR A 622 29.74 -32.83 -13.40
C THR A 622 28.98 -31.96 -12.41
N TYR A 623 27.67 -31.85 -12.56
CA TYR A 623 26.82 -31.05 -11.69
C TYR A 623 25.42 -31.66 -11.53
N ALA A 624 24.98 -31.83 -10.27
CA ALA A 624 23.68 -32.40 -9.90
C ALA A 624 22.69 -31.28 -9.55
N ALA A 625 22.17 -30.60 -10.57
CA ALA A 625 21.36 -29.39 -10.41
C ALA A 625 20.09 -29.57 -9.55
N TRP A 626 19.49 -30.77 -9.57
CA TRP A 626 18.30 -31.14 -8.80
C TRP A 626 18.46 -31.06 -7.26
N LYS A 627 19.69 -30.88 -6.75
CA LYS A 627 19.96 -30.61 -5.33
C LYS A 627 19.84 -29.13 -4.96
N TYR A 628 19.96 -28.25 -5.95
CA TYR A 628 20.10 -26.80 -5.75
C TYR A 628 18.92 -26.01 -6.31
N ILE A 629 18.32 -26.47 -7.41
CA ILE A 629 17.20 -25.84 -8.09
C ILE A 629 15.94 -26.69 -7.86
N ASP A 630 14.83 -26.03 -7.54
CA ASP A 630 13.54 -26.71 -7.39
C ASP A 630 13.18 -27.40 -8.71
N SER A 631 12.77 -28.66 -8.59
CA SER A 631 12.64 -29.56 -9.73
C SER A 631 11.33 -30.33 -9.67
N THR A 632 10.79 -30.68 -10.83
CA THR A 632 9.64 -31.60 -10.95
C THR A 632 10.08 -32.82 -11.72
N TYR A 633 9.71 -33.99 -11.22
CA TYR A 633 9.92 -35.25 -11.90
C TYR A 633 8.58 -35.75 -12.44
N ILE A 634 8.46 -35.84 -13.77
CA ILE A 634 7.29 -36.43 -14.44
C ILE A 634 7.57 -37.92 -14.68
N VAL A 635 6.94 -38.75 -13.86
CA VAL A 635 7.06 -40.20 -13.91
C VAL A 635 6.10 -40.77 -14.95
N CYS A 636 6.66 -41.39 -16.00
CA CYS A 636 5.88 -42.08 -17.03
C CYS A 636 5.58 -43.52 -16.59
N SER A 637 4.31 -43.83 -16.36
CA SER A 637 3.91 -45.06 -15.65
C SER A 637 4.11 -46.35 -16.43
N ARG A 638 4.18 -46.30 -17.76
CA ARG A 638 4.29 -47.44 -18.68
C ARG A 638 5.60 -47.43 -19.48
N ASP A 639 6.61 -46.75 -18.96
CA ASP A 639 7.92 -46.59 -19.59
C ASP A 639 8.74 -47.89 -19.57
N ASN A 640 9.09 -48.38 -20.76
CA ASN A 640 9.90 -49.58 -20.98
C ASN A 640 11.41 -49.30 -21.06
N ALA A 641 11.83 -48.04 -21.27
CA ALA A 641 13.23 -47.65 -21.33
C ALA A 641 13.78 -47.37 -19.92
N ILE A 642 13.04 -46.63 -19.10
CA ILE A 642 13.36 -46.38 -17.69
C ILE A 642 12.16 -46.85 -16.85
N PRO A 643 12.21 -48.04 -16.22
CA PRO A 643 11.10 -48.55 -15.44
C PRO A 643 10.61 -47.56 -14.38
N LYS A 644 9.29 -47.50 -14.17
CA LYS A 644 8.63 -46.59 -13.21
C LYS A 644 9.32 -46.55 -11.85
N GLN A 645 9.67 -47.71 -11.29
CA GLN A 645 10.34 -47.80 -9.98
C GLN A 645 11.70 -47.12 -9.99
N THR A 646 12.47 -47.22 -11.07
CA THR A 646 13.76 -46.55 -11.24
C THR A 646 13.59 -45.03 -11.32
N GLN A 647 12.57 -44.55 -12.04
CA GLN A 647 12.23 -43.12 -12.09
C GLN A 647 11.90 -42.57 -10.69
N ILE A 648 11.05 -43.27 -9.93
CA ILE A 648 10.68 -42.90 -8.56
C ILE A 648 11.90 -42.94 -7.63
N ALA A 649 12.77 -43.95 -7.78
CA ALA A 649 14.01 -44.03 -7.00
C ALA A 649 14.92 -42.84 -7.26
N MET A 650 15.07 -42.41 -8.53
CA MET A 650 15.84 -41.23 -8.90
C MET A 650 15.22 -39.94 -8.32
N ALA A 651 13.90 -39.80 -8.35
CA ALA A 651 13.21 -38.64 -7.80
C ALA A 651 13.28 -38.57 -6.26
N ASN A 652 13.41 -39.70 -5.57
CA ASN A 652 13.49 -39.78 -4.11
C ASN A 652 14.93 -39.81 -3.56
N GLN A 653 15.92 -39.49 -4.38
CA GLN A 653 17.32 -39.48 -3.92
C GLN A 653 17.56 -38.44 -2.80
N PRO A 654 18.45 -38.74 -1.83
CA PRO A 654 18.74 -37.83 -0.73
C PRO A 654 19.21 -36.45 -1.21
N GLY A 655 18.64 -35.40 -0.61
CA GLY A 655 18.98 -34.01 -0.92
C GLY A 655 18.34 -33.46 -2.18
N GLY A 656 17.47 -34.22 -2.87
CA GLY A 656 16.76 -33.75 -4.04
C GLY A 656 15.55 -32.89 -3.72
N ARG A 657 15.31 -31.87 -4.54
CA ARG A 657 14.18 -30.93 -4.43
C ARG A 657 13.11 -31.26 -5.46
N PHE A 658 12.65 -32.50 -5.47
CA PHE A 658 11.68 -32.99 -6.45
C PHE A 658 10.24 -32.92 -5.94
N THR A 659 9.38 -32.30 -6.75
CA THR A 659 7.95 -32.58 -6.75
C THR A 659 7.69 -33.71 -7.76
N ILE A 660 6.99 -34.77 -7.36
CA ILE A 660 6.74 -35.92 -8.23
C ILE A 660 5.34 -35.81 -8.82
N GLU A 661 5.26 -35.86 -10.15
CA GLU A 661 4.02 -35.90 -10.93
C GLU A 661 3.96 -37.21 -11.72
N TYR A 662 2.76 -37.72 -11.95
CA TYR A 662 2.55 -38.97 -12.67
C TYR A 662 1.83 -38.74 -13.99
N LEU A 663 2.32 -39.39 -15.04
CA LEU A 663 1.70 -39.41 -16.36
C LEU A 663 1.50 -40.86 -16.81
N ASP A 664 0.30 -41.18 -17.31
CA ASP A 664 -0.02 -42.51 -17.81
C ASP A 664 0.44 -42.71 -19.26
N SER A 665 1.75 -42.78 -19.44
CA SER A 665 2.40 -42.91 -20.74
C SER A 665 3.61 -43.84 -20.69
N GLY A 666 4.06 -44.27 -21.86
CA GLY A 666 5.36 -44.86 -22.14
C GLY A 666 6.48 -43.81 -22.11
N HIS A 667 7.63 -44.15 -22.69
CA HIS A 667 8.81 -43.28 -22.66
C HIS A 667 8.61 -41.98 -23.45
N SER A 668 7.71 -41.94 -24.44
CA SER A 668 7.51 -40.78 -25.31
C SER A 668 6.15 -40.09 -25.11
N PRO A 669 5.88 -39.50 -23.93
CA PRO A 669 4.59 -38.83 -23.64
C PRO A 669 4.28 -37.65 -24.56
N PHE A 670 5.32 -37.06 -25.16
CA PHE A 670 5.20 -35.99 -26.15
C PHE A 670 4.62 -36.45 -27.49
N LEU A 671 4.51 -37.77 -27.71
CA LEU A 671 3.85 -38.38 -28.87
C LEU A 671 2.55 -39.09 -28.49
N SER A 672 2.54 -39.87 -27.39
CA SER A 672 1.34 -40.65 -27.02
C SER A 672 0.24 -39.79 -26.40
N VAL A 673 0.59 -38.83 -25.54
CA VAL A 673 -0.35 -37.98 -24.82
C VAL A 673 0.03 -36.49 -24.86
N PRO A 674 0.25 -35.90 -26.06
CA PRO A 674 0.88 -34.59 -26.22
C PRO A 674 0.15 -33.46 -25.49
N TYR A 675 -1.19 -33.47 -25.48
CA TYR A 675 -1.98 -32.45 -24.79
C TYR A 675 -1.77 -32.50 -23.26
N GLN A 676 -1.77 -33.71 -22.68
CA GLN A 676 -1.57 -33.89 -21.24
C GLN A 676 -0.14 -33.51 -20.84
N THR A 677 0.84 -33.81 -21.70
CA THR A 677 2.24 -33.42 -21.51
C THR A 677 2.41 -31.90 -21.50
N VAL A 678 1.83 -31.20 -22.48
CA VAL A 678 1.84 -29.73 -22.53
C VAL A 678 1.18 -29.13 -21.29
N GLU A 679 0.04 -29.67 -20.88
CA GLU A 679 -0.69 -29.18 -19.71
C GLU A 679 0.06 -29.45 -18.39
N MET A 680 0.75 -30.60 -18.28
CA MET A 680 1.61 -30.92 -17.14
C MET A 680 2.78 -29.94 -17.04
N VAL A 681 3.46 -29.67 -18.14
CA VAL A 681 4.53 -28.65 -18.20
C VAL A 681 3.95 -27.28 -17.83
N ARG A 682 2.80 -26.90 -18.39
CA ARG A 682 2.15 -25.62 -18.09
C ARG A 682 1.86 -25.48 -16.59
N LYS A 683 1.24 -26.47 -15.96
CA LYS A 683 0.90 -26.44 -14.51
C LYS A 683 2.14 -26.36 -13.63
N THR A 684 3.18 -27.11 -14.00
CA THR A 684 4.45 -27.12 -13.27
C THR A 684 5.15 -25.76 -13.30
N VAL A 685 5.05 -25.05 -14.43
CA VAL A 685 5.82 -23.84 -14.71
C VAL A 685 5.03 -22.55 -14.44
N TRP A 686 3.72 -22.59 -14.63
CA TRP A 686 2.86 -21.42 -14.69
C TRP A 686 1.41 -21.73 -14.33
N GLU A 687 1.03 -21.45 -13.08
CA GLU A 687 -0.37 -21.29 -12.69
C GLU A 687 -0.73 -19.80 -12.62
N PRO A 688 -1.78 -19.34 -13.33
CA PRO A 688 -2.26 -17.98 -13.19
C PRO A 688 -2.66 -17.69 -11.74
N GLY A 689 -1.94 -16.78 -11.06
CA GLY A 689 -2.28 -16.28 -9.72
C GLY A 689 -1.44 -16.81 -8.54
N THR A 690 -0.43 -17.64 -8.78
CA THR A 690 0.50 -18.13 -7.72
C THR A 690 1.88 -17.46 -7.72
N ARG A 691 2.22 -16.68 -8.75
CA ARG A 691 3.44 -15.85 -8.81
C ARG A 691 3.13 -14.37 -8.68
#